data_AF-A0A1Y1KZX7-F1
#
_entry.id   AF-A0A1Y1KZX7-F1
#
_cell.length_a   1.000
_cell.length_b   1.000
_cell.length_c   1.000
_cell.angle_alpha   90.00
_cell.angle_beta   90.00
_cell.angle_gamma   90.00
#
_symmetry.space_group_name_H-M   'P 1'
#
loop_
_entity.id
_entity.type
_entity.pdbx_description
1 polymer ?
#
loop_
_entity_poly.entity_id
_entity_poly.type
_entity_poly.pdbx_seq_one_letter_code
_entity_poly.pdbx_strand_id
1 'polypeptide(L)'
;MLEILQMFLFLFKSKYRRKCCLAWILSCYVIVIFGCGCTQAEAKCHDSSSCGGNGVCKNDTTCVCYDGWQGPQCQFCGGKVRLGAQSGIIHDGLGNYSIGVKCSWLIDAPNSSITLHIEEFATECGWDHLYVFDGDSVDSPLLAVFSGLMYKNKYSIRKIPEVIAHTGSALLHFFSDDAYNMSGFNISYRLNACPSKVSGVDCSGNGICIDGVCTCDGKWDGIACHLLKCPNNCWRNDSRGRCEPEKGCICDKSWRGEDCGQLASQGYWETVTPQGYTPPGSASHGAAVWRDSMYVVAGEIYNRGPMLNVYDFNGNVWESPHIIEGPVSLTRRYAHSTVLYGDKLFVYGGVVGNKGPTSELWAFDISAKTWENITVKAESCNGSFLLCGPLRSAGHTSTVVTNLNNKKADKMVVIFGHSPSLGYLNTVQEYYFGTREWHIVSTRGYPVKGGYGHTASWDKLTGKIYVYGGIVSESESTQLLSRHLYSYDADTRIWTLLTDAPTARFLHTATFISPGLMLVFGGNTHNDTSHSFGAKCYSSEVLTYDVECDSWQTLNVTSELQSDLARFGHSAVIFESALYIYGGFDGQMLSDMLKYTAGSCSHLTKSTACLNARIGVKCVWDHKNSKCVHIQDIPRTLLSDGDGVISKCPEEARSFKAQSEIQKVDKCEKSDNCAGCVQTTNKCIWFENGVCTFKKCRENCAEREITSLDQCPVDPAPTCKQLHTCTACSSQLSCRWKYENAKCTIFPTLVNTTTEPSEPIQCPKVCAEYTSCLNCTQEECIWCQNEGRCIDKNAYTASFPYGQCREWTTVSTKCRSKGEEKSQCSFYSTCAQCRDDPACGWCDDGSKTGLGKCMPGGYAGPTLHTRSLPSSTCPSERWHFTTCPACQCNGHASCRANTSTCLPCRNLTMGPHCERCVPGYWGNPVNGGKCQPCECNGQATQCHSESGKCYCTTKGLAGDHCEKCDATNHYHGDPANKGSCYYDLTIDYQFTFNLSKKEDRHYTQINFRNSPIKPDIDADFQITCSVMAKMNITMRRANSKEEKPIYTNHNCTTFKSRFTKSEYSFGIEDNATLTTFYVYVYDFQPPLWIQISFSQYPKLNLQQFFITFSTLGVG
;
A
#
# COMPACT_ATOMS: atom_id res chain seq x y z
N MET A 1 4.70 -21.44 30.09
CA MET A 1 4.73 -20.09 30.71
C MET A 1 6.12 -19.41 30.62
N LEU A 2 7.06 -19.91 29.81
CA LEU A 2 8.32 -19.21 29.48
C LEU A 2 8.65 -19.28 27.97
N GLU A 3 7.72 -19.73 27.12
CA GLU A 3 7.74 -19.62 25.65
C GLU A 3 6.71 -18.61 25.11
N ILE A 4 6.03 -17.91 26.04
CA ILE A 4 5.16 -16.75 25.81
C ILE A 4 6.02 -15.48 25.51
N LEU A 5 7.33 -15.67 25.34
CA LEU A 5 8.37 -14.64 25.26
C LEU A 5 8.96 -14.44 23.84
N GLN A 6 8.45 -15.06 22.75
CA GLN A 6 9.23 -15.02 21.50
C GLN A 6 8.56 -14.81 20.13
N MET A 7 7.24 -14.56 19.94
CA MET A 7 6.78 -14.38 18.53
C MET A 7 5.57 -13.51 18.19
N PHE A 8 4.55 -13.31 19.04
CA PHE A 8 3.23 -12.91 18.50
C PHE A 8 2.76 -11.46 18.70
N LEU A 9 3.56 -10.59 19.33
CA LEU A 9 3.24 -9.16 19.48
C LEU A 9 3.85 -8.27 18.37
N PHE A 10 4.33 -8.88 17.28
CA PHE A 10 5.23 -8.22 16.33
C PHE A 10 4.56 -7.35 15.25
N LEU A 11 3.24 -7.38 15.00
CA LEU A 11 2.70 -6.65 13.84
C LEU A 11 1.40 -5.85 14.11
N PHE A 12 1.59 -4.57 14.45
CA PHE A 12 0.91 -3.44 13.80
C PHE A 12 -0.59 -3.16 14.07
N LYS A 13 -0.98 -2.96 15.34
CA LYS A 13 -1.91 -1.85 15.65
C LYS A 13 -1.33 -0.99 16.78
N SER A 14 -1.36 0.33 16.58
CA SER A 14 -0.93 1.38 17.54
C SER A 14 0.57 1.75 17.53
N LYS A 15 0.98 2.62 16.59
CA LYS A 15 2.21 3.42 16.71
C LYS A 15 1.86 4.79 17.29
N TYR A 16 2.48 5.09 18.43
CA TYR A 16 2.48 6.33 19.23
C TYR A 16 1.37 6.55 20.27
N ARG A 17 1.66 6.16 21.53
CA ARG A 17 1.58 7.08 22.69
C ARG A 17 2.39 6.54 23.89
N ARG A 18 3.31 7.37 24.39
CA ARG A 18 4.19 7.14 25.55
C ARG A 18 3.39 7.08 26.87
N LYS A 19 3.76 6.15 27.77
CA LYS A 19 3.80 6.38 29.24
C LYS A 19 4.97 5.60 29.86
N CYS A 20 5.83 6.34 30.57
CA CYS A 20 7.03 5.91 31.29
C CYS A 20 6.75 5.02 32.51
N CYS A 21 7.66 4.09 32.82
CA CYS A 21 7.85 3.55 34.18
C CYS A 21 9.33 3.17 34.47
N LEU A 22 9.90 3.91 35.42
CA LEU A 22 10.88 3.59 36.49
C LEU A 22 12.21 2.84 36.25
N ALA A 23 12.42 2.11 35.15
CA ALA A 23 13.71 1.43 34.91
C ALA A 23 14.78 2.34 34.25
N TRP A 24 14.40 3.54 33.79
CA TRP A 24 15.28 4.48 33.07
C TRP A 24 16.24 5.28 33.96
N ILE A 25 16.06 5.29 35.28
CA ILE A 25 16.82 6.18 36.18
C ILE A 25 18.27 5.69 36.37
N LEU A 26 18.53 4.38 36.32
CA LEU A 26 19.87 3.81 36.44
C LEU A 26 20.65 3.83 35.12
N SER A 27 19.98 3.70 33.98
CA SER A 27 20.62 3.77 32.66
C SER A 27 20.97 5.21 32.25
N CYS A 28 20.22 6.21 32.74
CA CYS A 28 20.52 7.63 32.48
C CYS A 28 21.82 8.09 33.15
N TYR A 29 22.23 7.53 34.29
CA TYR A 29 23.47 7.94 34.96
C TYR A 29 24.74 7.51 34.20
N VAL A 30 24.70 6.39 33.47
CA VAL A 30 25.82 5.91 32.65
C VAL A 30 25.89 6.64 31.31
N ILE A 31 24.74 7.02 30.75
CA ILE A 31 24.66 7.81 29.50
C ILE A 31 25.07 9.27 29.74
N VAL A 32 24.84 9.84 30.93
CA VAL A 32 25.25 11.22 31.24
C VAL A 32 26.77 11.38 31.40
N ILE A 33 27.50 10.33 31.80
CA ILE A 33 28.97 10.40 31.91
C ILE A 33 29.66 10.17 30.54
N PHE A 34 29.04 9.43 29.62
CA PHE A 34 29.51 9.33 28.21
C PHE A 34 28.91 10.41 27.28
N GLY A 35 27.87 11.12 27.72
CA GLY A 35 27.13 12.12 26.95
C GLY A 35 27.75 13.50 26.88
N CYS A 36 28.91 13.74 27.53
CA CYS A 36 29.63 15.00 27.42
C CYS A 36 30.72 14.99 26.33
N GLY A 37 30.81 13.92 25.53
CA GLY A 37 31.82 13.75 24.47
C GLY A 37 31.28 13.47 23.07
N CYS A 38 29.97 13.59 22.82
CA CYS A 38 29.41 13.50 21.47
C CYS A 38 29.01 14.89 20.97
N THR A 39 30.01 15.68 20.59
CA THR A 39 29.82 16.66 19.52
C THR A 39 29.27 15.90 18.31
N GLN A 40 28.24 16.43 17.66
CA GLN A 40 27.81 15.96 16.34
C GLN A 40 29.05 15.64 15.51
N ALA A 41 29.20 14.38 15.10
CA ALA A 41 30.15 14.05 14.04
C ALA A 41 29.54 14.61 12.75
N GLU A 42 29.65 15.93 12.58
CA GLU A 42 29.53 16.54 11.26
C GLU A 42 30.58 15.85 10.40
N ALA A 43 30.13 15.15 9.36
CA ALA A 43 31.03 14.53 8.41
C ALA A 43 31.81 15.66 7.73
N LYS A 44 33.04 15.92 8.19
CA LYS A 44 33.91 16.95 7.63
C LYS A 44 34.23 16.59 6.19
N CYS A 45 33.81 17.44 5.26
CA CYS A 45 34.23 17.34 3.87
C CYS A 45 35.60 18.01 3.70
N HIS A 46 36.51 17.39 2.98
CA HIS A 46 37.83 17.98 2.68
C HIS A 46 37.94 18.49 1.23
N ASP A 47 37.06 18.01 0.36
CA ASP A 47 36.94 18.40 -1.04
C ASP A 47 35.53 18.05 -1.55
N SER A 48 35.08 18.63 -2.66
CA SER A 48 33.75 18.39 -3.24
C SER A 48 33.51 16.92 -3.62
N SER A 49 34.57 16.15 -3.87
CA SER A 49 34.51 14.68 -4.04
C SER A 49 33.97 13.93 -2.81
N SER A 50 34.13 14.49 -1.61
CA SER A 50 33.61 13.93 -0.36
C SER A 50 32.11 14.20 -0.13
N CYS A 51 31.48 15.00 -0.98
CA CYS A 51 30.04 15.29 -0.98
C CYS A 51 29.25 14.42 -1.98
N GLY A 52 29.66 13.15 -2.13
CA GLY A 52 28.95 12.16 -2.94
C GLY A 52 28.82 12.51 -4.44
N GLY A 53 29.61 13.48 -4.94
CA GLY A 53 29.51 14.00 -6.31
C GLY A 53 28.33 14.94 -6.57
N ASN A 54 27.42 15.12 -5.61
CA ASN A 54 26.16 15.85 -5.77
C ASN A 54 26.05 17.09 -4.87
N GLY A 55 27.19 17.62 -4.45
CA GLY A 55 27.26 18.84 -3.64
C GLY A 55 28.64 19.47 -3.66
N VAL A 56 28.73 20.63 -3.03
CA VAL A 56 29.98 21.40 -2.88
C VAL A 56 30.35 21.47 -1.40
N CYS A 57 31.60 21.16 -1.08
CA CYS A 57 32.10 21.31 0.27
C CYS A 57 32.27 22.80 0.60
N LYS A 58 31.64 23.28 1.68
CA LYS A 58 31.85 24.62 2.21
C LYS A 58 32.67 24.56 3.50
N ASN A 59 33.68 25.43 3.56
CA ASN A 59 34.53 25.67 4.74
C ASN A 59 35.14 24.38 5.35
N ASP A 60 35.52 23.41 4.52
CA ASP A 60 36.11 22.12 4.92
C ASP A 60 35.36 21.38 6.04
N THR A 61 34.03 21.57 6.11
CA THR A 61 33.21 21.09 7.25
C THR A 61 31.85 20.58 6.83
N THR A 62 31.16 21.20 5.86
CA THR A 62 29.77 20.85 5.52
C THR A 62 29.52 20.79 4.01
N CYS A 63 28.82 19.75 3.56
CA CYS A 63 28.38 19.62 2.18
C CYS A 63 27.10 20.43 1.93
N VAL A 64 27.10 21.25 0.89
CA VAL A 64 25.91 21.91 0.36
C VAL A 64 25.47 21.20 -0.90
N CYS A 65 24.30 20.56 -0.85
CA CYS A 65 23.81 19.72 -1.93
C CYS A 65 23.26 20.54 -3.09
N TYR A 66 23.43 20.01 -4.30
CA TYR A 66 22.71 20.51 -5.47
C TYR A 66 21.22 20.24 -5.33
N ASP A 67 20.41 21.02 -6.04
CA ASP A 67 18.96 20.84 -6.10
C ASP A 67 18.60 19.38 -6.44
N GLY A 68 17.70 18.80 -5.63
CA GLY A 68 17.26 17.41 -5.76
C GLY A 68 18.06 16.40 -4.93
N TRP A 69 19.16 16.80 -4.29
CA TRP A 69 19.98 15.94 -3.43
C TRP A 69 19.95 16.37 -1.97
N GLN A 70 20.08 15.39 -1.06
CA GLN A 70 20.02 15.59 0.38
C GLN A 70 20.93 14.60 1.14
N GLY A 71 21.02 14.81 2.45
CA GLY A 71 21.86 14.02 3.36
C GLY A 71 23.19 14.71 3.68
N PRO A 72 23.91 14.25 4.72
CA PRO A 72 25.13 14.88 5.21
C PRO A 72 26.26 14.92 4.18
N GLN A 73 26.23 14.02 3.19
CA GLN A 73 27.19 13.94 2.08
C GLN A 73 26.49 14.07 0.73
N CYS A 74 25.26 14.62 0.68
CA CYS A 74 24.47 14.73 -0.56
C CYS A 74 24.28 13.40 -1.30
N GLN A 75 24.21 12.32 -0.54
CA GLN A 75 24.27 10.96 -1.06
C GLN A 75 22.91 10.35 -1.41
N PHE A 76 21.80 11.02 -1.04
CA PHE A 76 20.44 10.53 -1.27
C PHE A 76 19.66 11.53 -2.12
N CYS A 77 18.79 11.03 -2.98
CA CYS A 77 17.84 11.91 -3.64
C CYS A 77 16.73 12.38 -2.66
N GLY A 78 16.24 13.60 -2.87
CA GLY A 78 15.13 14.18 -2.09
C GLY A 78 14.26 15.16 -2.85
N GLY A 79 14.35 15.23 -4.18
CA GLY A 79 13.56 16.17 -4.98
C GLY A 79 13.70 15.93 -6.48
N LYS A 80 13.62 17.01 -7.27
CA LYS A 80 13.76 16.97 -8.74
C LYS A 80 15.18 17.26 -9.18
N VAL A 81 15.81 16.30 -9.85
CA VAL A 81 17.13 16.42 -10.47
C VAL A 81 16.96 16.61 -11.97
N ARG A 82 17.69 17.57 -12.58
CA ARG A 82 17.73 17.74 -14.03
C ARG A 82 19.03 17.21 -14.61
N LEU A 83 18.92 16.46 -15.69
CA LEU A 83 20.02 15.83 -16.41
C LEU A 83 19.98 16.28 -17.87
N GLY A 84 21.10 16.80 -18.38
CA GLY A 84 21.21 17.28 -19.77
C GLY A 84 22.48 16.83 -20.49
N ALA A 85 23.23 15.89 -19.89
CA ALA A 85 24.41 15.30 -20.53
C ALA A 85 23.97 14.26 -21.59
N GLN A 86 24.85 13.95 -22.54
CA GLN A 86 24.58 12.91 -23.56
C GLN A 86 24.47 11.49 -22.98
N SER A 87 24.98 11.30 -21.77
CA SER A 87 24.86 10.08 -20.99
C SER A 87 25.01 10.37 -19.51
N GLY A 88 24.48 9.51 -18.66
CA GLY A 88 24.67 9.60 -17.21
C GLY A 88 24.07 8.42 -16.46
N ILE A 89 24.06 8.54 -15.13
CA ILE A 89 23.58 7.51 -14.21
C ILE A 89 22.51 8.11 -13.30
N ILE A 90 21.47 7.32 -13.04
CA ILE A 90 20.32 7.63 -12.19
C ILE A 90 20.28 6.59 -11.08
N HIS A 91 20.31 7.06 -9.84
CA HIS A 91 20.27 6.22 -8.65
C HIS A 91 19.58 6.95 -7.51
N ASP A 92 18.93 6.21 -6.62
CA ASP A 92 18.24 6.75 -5.44
C ASP A 92 19.19 7.18 -4.31
N GLY A 93 20.40 6.61 -4.28
CA GLY A 93 21.47 6.98 -3.35
C GLY A 93 22.54 5.89 -3.23
N LEU A 94 23.52 6.10 -2.36
CA LEU A 94 24.52 5.07 -2.06
C LEU A 94 24.01 4.13 -0.96
N GLY A 95 24.00 2.83 -1.23
CA GLY A 95 23.55 1.80 -0.29
C GLY A 95 22.06 1.52 -0.42
N ASN A 96 21.35 1.36 0.71
CA ASN A 96 19.90 1.19 0.67
C ASN A 96 19.19 2.54 0.54
N TYR A 97 18.11 2.59 -0.24
CA TYR A 97 17.28 3.80 -0.36
C TYR A 97 16.65 4.20 0.97
N SER A 98 16.27 5.47 1.11
CA SER A 98 15.53 5.93 2.30
C SER A 98 14.03 5.65 2.17
N ILE A 99 13.37 5.32 3.29
CA ILE A 99 11.91 5.13 3.35
C ILE A 99 11.17 6.48 3.24
N GLY A 100 9.95 6.48 2.70
CA GLY A 100 9.11 7.66 2.56
C GLY A 100 9.67 8.71 1.59
N VAL A 101 10.51 8.30 0.64
CA VAL A 101 11.22 9.19 -0.29
C VAL A 101 10.39 9.43 -1.54
N LYS A 102 10.50 10.68 -2.01
CA LYS A 102 10.07 11.07 -3.35
C LYS A 102 11.25 11.68 -4.07
N CYS A 103 11.54 11.13 -5.24
CA CYS A 103 12.58 11.66 -6.09
C CYS A 103 12.10 11.67 -7.53
N SER A 104 12.51 12.67 -8.30
CA SER A 104 12.29 12.64 -9.75
C SER A 104 13.53 13.07 -10.51
N TRP A 105 13.75 12.48 -11.68
CA TRP A 105 14.82 12.85 -12.60
C TRP A 105 14.21 13.26 -13.93
N LEU A 106 14.51 14.47 -14.38
CA LEU A 106 14.15 14.94 -15.71
C LEU A 106 15.38 14.89 -16.60
N ILE A 107 15.35 14.03 -17.61
CA ILE A 107 16.32 14.02 -18.70
C ILE A 107 15.77 14.94 -19.79
N ASP A 108 16.49 16.02 -20.07
CA ASP A 108 16.12 17.02 -21.08
C ASP A 108 17.07 16.89 -22.28
N ALA A 109 16.55 16.37 -23.40
CA ALA A 109 17.31 16.00 -24.57
C ALA A 109 16.52 16.30 -25.86
N PRO A 110 16.31 17.58 -26.19
CA PRO A 110 15.48 17.97 -27.32
C PRO A 110 15.97 17.33 -28.63
N ASN A 111 15.02 16.84 -29.43
CA ASN A 111 15.26 16.16 -30.71
C ASN A 111 16.12 14.88 -30.62
N SER A 112 16.18 14.21 -29.47
CA SER A 112 16.90 12.95 -29.29
C SER A 112 16.00 11.88 -28.67
N SER A 113 16.26 10.60 -28.96
CA SER A 113 15.74 9.50 -28.15
C SER A 113 16.57 9.32 -26.88
N ILE A 114 15.94 8.87 -25.80
CA ILE A 114 16.59 8.61 -24.52
C ILE A 114 16.44 7.12 -24.22
N THR A 115 17.55 6.39 -24.26
CA THR A 115 17.59 4.96 -23.93
C THR A 115 18.05 4.82 -22.48
N LEU A 116 17.17 4.27 -21.64
CA LEU A 116 17.43 3.93 -20.25
C LEU A 116 17.81 2.46 -20.18
N HIS A 117 18.90 2.13 -19.47
CA HIS A 117 19.37 0.77 -19.27
C HIS A 117 19.46 0.47 -17.77
N ILE A 118 18.81 -0.60 -17.33
CA ILE A 118 18.67 -0.96 -15.92
C ILE A 118 19.82 -1.89 -15.53
N GLU A 119 20.77 -1.37 -14.76
CA GLU A 119 21.95 -2.12 -14.30
C GLU A 119 21.61 -2.99 -13.08
N GLU A 120 20.93 -2.38 -12.11
CA GLU A 120 20.44 -3.04 -10.89
C GLU A 120 19.07 -2.47 -10.54
N PHE A 121 18.16 -3.34 -10.08
CA PHE A 121 16.85 -2.94 -9.59
C PHE A 121 16.32 -3.92 -8.54
N ALA A 122 16.21 -3.44 -7.30
CA ALA A 122 15.70 -4.16 -6.15
C ALA A 122 14.99 -3.22 -5.17
N THR A 123 13.66 -3.19 -5.24
CA THR A 123 12.76 -2.40 -4.38
C THR A 123 11.69 -3.28 -3.74
N GLU A 124 10.94 -2.76 -2.77
CA GLU A 124 9.80 -3.47 -2.19
C GLU A 124 8.71 -3.75 -3.25
N CYS A 125 8.34 -5.02 -3.38
CA CYS A 125 7.40 -5.47 -4.40
C CYS A 125 5.97 -4.99 -4.11
N GLY A 126 5.40 -4.22 -5.04
CA GLY A 126 4.00 -3.78 -4.98
C GLY A 126 3.75 -2.58 -4.07
N TRP A 127 4.76 -2.05 -3.37
CA TRP A 127 4.66 -0.86 -2.53
C TRP A 127 5.55 0.28 -3.02
N ASP A 128 6.78 -0.04 -3.43
CA ASP A 128 7.75 0.95 -3.93
C ASP A 128 7.83 0.89 -5.45
N HIS A 129 7.72 2.05 -6.09
CA HIS A 129 7.53 2.14 -7.54
C HIS A 129 8.43 3.22 -8.17
N LEU A 130 9.09 2.85 -9.27
CA LEU A 130 9.76 3.77 -10.18
C LEU A 130 8.95 3.90 -11.47
N TYR A 131 8.40 5.08 -11.71
CA TYR A 131 7.65 5.47 -12.90
C TYR A 131 8.59 6.05 -13.95
N VAL A 132 8.38 5.70 -15.22
CA VAL A 132 9.12 6.25 -16.36
C VAL A 132 8.13 6.81 -17.38
N PHE A 133 8.16 8.13 -17.61
CA PHE A 133 7.28 8.83 -18.55
C PHE A 133 8.06 9.29 -19.80
N ASP A 134 7.45 9.13 -20.97
CA ASP A 134 7.94 9.67 -22.25
C ASP A 134 7.52 11.15 -22.40
N GLY A 135 8.31 12.02 -21.77
CA GLY A 135 8.10 13.46 -21.79
C GLY A 135 8.56 14.10 -20.49
N ASP A 136 8.10 15.32 -20.25
CA ASP A 136 8.60 16.20 -19.21
C ASP A 136 7.67 16.32 -17.99
N SER A 137 6.60 15.54 -17.94
CA SER A 137 5.55 15.61 -16.91
C SER A 137 4.98 14.24 -16.58
N VAL A 138 4.27 14.13 -15.44
CA VAL A 138 3.55 12.90 -15.06
C VAL A 138 2.24 12.68 -15.84
N ASP A 139 1.84 13.66 -16.66
CA ASP A 139 0.70 13.56 -17.58
C ASP A 139 1.16 13.09 -18.98
N SER A 140 2.47 12.98 -19.19
CA SER A 140 3.05 12.40 -20.39
C SER A 140 2.81 10.88 -20.46
N PRO A 141 2.88 10.25 -21.65
CA PRO A 141 2.70 8.80 -21.80
C PRO A 141 3.60 8.01 -20.85
N LEU A 142 3.02 7.09 -20.09
CA LEU A 142 3.76 6.23 -19.17
C LEU A 142 4.37 5.05 -19.96
N LEU A 143 5.66 4.80 -19.79
CA LEU A 143 6.38 3.73 -20.46
C LEU A 143 6.53 2.49 -19.58
N ALA A 144 6.88 2.70 -18.30
CA ALA A 144 7.15 1.63 -17.37
C ALA A 144 6.86 2.03 -15.92
N VAL A 145 6.55 1.01 -15.10
CA VAL A 145 6.43 1.12 -13.65
C VAL A 145 7.16 -0.06 -13.02
N PHE A 146 8.37 0.18 -12.50
CA PHE A 146 9.20 -0.88 -11.93
C PHE A 146 9.01 -1.01 -10.43
N SER A 147 8.94 -2.27 -9.96
CA SER A 147 8.81 -2.63 -8.56
C SER A 147 9.33 -4.05 -8.34
N GLY A 148 9.89 -4.33 -7.15
CA GLY A 148 10.42 -5.64 -6.78
C GLY A 148 11.86 -5.89 -7.20
N LEU A 149 12.27 -7.16 -7.11
CA LEU A 149 13.55 -7.63 -7.62
C LEU A 149 13.44 -7.91 -9.12
N MET A 150 14.24 -7.22 -9.95
CA MET A 150 14.26 -7.43 -11.40
C MET A 150 15.65 -7.77 -11.92
N TYR A 151 16.67 -7.05 -11.47
CA TYR A 151 18.06 -7.19 -11.90
C TYR A 151 18.99 -7.12 -10.69
N LYS A 152 19.64 -8.23 -10.36
CA LYS A 152 20.67 -8.27 -9.32
C LYS A 152 21.53 -9.52 -9.45
N ASN A 153 22.85 -9.35 -9.45
CA ASN A 153 23.82 -10.44 -9.60
C ASN A 153 23.54 -11.26 -10.88
N LYS A 154 23.08 -12.52 -10.74
CA LYS A 154 22.76 -13.43 -11.86
C LYS A 154 21.26 -13.50 -12.18
N TYR A 155 20.42 -12.77 -11.46
CA TYR A 155 18.98 -12.76 -11.67
C TYR A 155 18.58 -11.61 -12.60
N SER A 156 17.83 -11.95 -13.65
CA SER A 156 17.26 -11.01 -14.63
C SER A 156 15.90 -11.53 -15.08
N ILE A 157 14.89 -10.67 -15.09
CA ILE A 157 13.54 -11.06 -15.57
C ILE A 157 13.30 -10.79 -17.05
N ARG A 158 14.12 -9.93 -17.68
CA ARG A 158 14.03 -9.65 -19.13
C ARG A 158 15.36 -9.76 -19.84
N LYS A 159 15.32 -10.03 -21.15
CA LYS A 159 16.51 -10.15 -22.00
C LYS A 159 17.19 -8.83 -22.31
N ILE A 160 16.42 -7.79 -22.61
CA ILE A 160 16.92 -6.43 -22.82
C ILE A 160 16.40 -5.57 -21.67
N PRO A 161 17.27 -5.06 -20.79
CA PRO A 161 16.88 -4.30 -19.61
C PRO A 161 16.66 -2.81 -19.93
N GLU A 162 16.00 -2.49 -21.05
CA GLU A 162 15.90 -1.11 -21.55
C GLU A 162 14.47 -0.57 -21.66
N VAL A 163 14.37 0.75 -21.56
CA VAL A 163 13.17 1.55 -21.82
C VAL A 163 13.58 2.74 -22.66
N ILE A 164 12.84 3.03 -23.74
CA ILE A 164 13.19 4.09 -24.69
C ILE A 164 12.10 5.15 -24.70
N ALA A 165 12.48 6.40 -24.46
CA ALA A 165 11.63 7.57 -24.62
C ALA A 165 11.97 8.30 -25.92
N HIS A 166 10.95 8.71 -26.67
CA HIS A 166 11.10 9.25 -28.03
C HIS A 166 10.74 10.73 -28.15
N THR A 167 10.16 11.33 -27.12
CA THR A 167 9.64 12.72 -27.17
C THR A 167 10.70 13.81 -26.95
N GLY A 168 11.96 13.44 -26.73
CA GLY A 168 13.04 14.40 -26.42
C GLY A 168 13.10 14.82 -24.95
N SER A 169 12.30 14.21 -24.09
CA SER A 169 12.42 14.33 -22.63
C SER A 169 11.95 13.04 -21.97
N ALA A 170 12.48 12.73 -20.78
CA ALA A 170 12.01 11.63 -19.98
C ALA A 170 11.95 12.03 -18.50
N LEU A 171 10.80 11.84 -17.87
CA LEU A 171 10.62 12.07 -16.44
C LEU A 171 10.57 10.71 -15.74
N LEU A 172 11.50 10.49 -14.82
CA LEU A 172 11.48 9.35 -13.93
C LEU A 172 11.01 9.82 -12.56
N HIS A 173 10.15 9.06 -11.89
CA HIS A 173 9.66 9.39 -10.55
C HIS A 173 9.70 8.15 -9.64
N PHE A 174 10.41 8.22 -8.53
CA PHE A 174 10.48 7.17 -7.53
C PHE A 174 9.68 7.57 -6.28
N PHE A 175 8.85 6.64 -5.81
CA PHE A 175 8.11 6.73 -4.57
C PHE A 175 8.39 5.50 -3.72
N SER A 176 8.83 5.71 -2.48
CA SER A 176 8.91 4.67 -1.44
C SER A 176 7.95 4.93 -0.29
N ASP A 177 7.43 3.86 0.30
CA ASP A 177 6.54 3.92 1.46
C ASP A 177 7.31 4.01 2.79
N ASP A 178 6.58 4.05 3.92
CA ASP A 178 7.16 4.20 5.26
C ASP A 178 7.58 2.84 5.90
N ALA A 179 7.74 1.74 5.13
CA ALA A 179 8.00 0.39 5.62
C ALA A 179 9.49 0.01 5.70
N TYR A 180 10.03 -0.75 4.73
CA TYR A 180 11.44 -1.17 4.72
C TYR A 180 12.13 -0.78 3.42
N ASN A 181 13.47 -0.86 3.40
CA ASN A 181 14.27 -0.54 2.24
C ASN A 181 15.09 -1.73 1.73
N MET A 182 15.47 -1.66 0.46
CA MET A 182 16.34 -2.60 -0.23
C MET A 182 17.50 -1.83 -0.90
N SER A 183 18.28 -2.47 -1.78
CA SER A 183 19.44 -1.84 -2.42
C SER A 183 19.10 -0.77 -3.48
N GLY A 184 17.83 -0.57 -3.80
CA GLY A 184 17.40 0.50 -4.70
C GLY A 184 17.67 0.14 -6.15
N PHE A 185 18.09 1.12 -6.94
CA PHE A 185 18.32 0.94 -8.37
C PHE A 185 19.48 1.78 -8.89
N ASN A 186 20.05 1.29 -9.98
CA ASN A 186 21.07 1.96 -10.76
C ASN A 186 20.70 1.85 -12.25
N ILE A 187 20.48 2.98 -12.90
CA ILE A 187 20.02 3.08 -14.28
C ILE A 187 20.96 4.00 -15.04
N SER A 188 21.56 3.51 -16.11
CA SER A 188 22.31 4.35 -17.03
C SER A 188 21.39 4.88 -18.13
N TYR A 189 21.68 6.07 -18.66
CA TYR A 189 20.97 6.60 -19.82
C TYR A 189 21.95 7.09 -20.88
N ARG A 190 21.55 6.97 -22.15
CA ARG A 190 22.29 7.47 -23.31
C ARG A 190 21.33 8.06 -24.34
N LEU A 191 21.73 9.17 -24.95
CA LEU A 191 20.97 9.81 -26.01
C LEU A 191 21.26 9.15 -27.37
N ASN A 192 20.23 8.96 -28.18
CA ASN A 192 20.31 8.38 -29.54
C ASN A 192 21.05 7.04 -29.60
N ALA A 193 21.05 6.30 -28.49
CA ALA A 193 21.66 4.98 -28.41
C ALA A 193 20.73 3.92 -28.98
N CYS A 194 21.31 2.96 -29.70
CA CYS A 194 20.56 1.81 -30.17
C CYS A 194 20.36 0.78 -29.05
N PRO A 195 19.30 -0.06 -29.15
CA PRO A 195 19.02 -1.08 -28.16
C PRO A 195 20.21 -2.03 -27.90
N SER A 196 20.41 -2.43 -26.64
CA SER A 196 21.51 -3.32 -26.27
C SER A 196 21.26 -4.16 -25.03
N LYS A 197 21.83 -5.37 -25.00
CA LYS A 197 21.88 -6.20 -23.79
C LYS A 197 22.91 -5.69 -22.78
N VAL A 198 23.92 -4.96 -23.24
CA VAL A 198 25.02 -4.48 -22.39
C VAL A 198 25.09 -2.96 -22.48
N SER A 199 25.07 -2.33 -21.32
CA SER A 199 25.22 -0.89 -21.18
C SER A 199 26.48 -0.36 -21.89
N GLY A 200 26.34 0.80 -22.55
CA GLY A 200 27.43 1.49 -23.23
C GLY A 200 27.88 0.90 -24.58
N VAL A 201 27.27 -0.18 -25.05
CA VAL A 201 27.54 -0.78 -26.36
C VAL A 201 26.28 -0.70 -27.20
N ASP A 202 26.37 -0.25 -28.45
CA ASP A 202 25.22 -0.25 -29.35
C ASP A 202 25.04 -1.61 -30.04
N CYS A 203 23.79 -2.04 -30.22
CA CYS A 203 23.45 -3.28 -30.92
C CYS A 203 24.15 -4.52 -30.35
N SER A 204 24.31 -4.55 -29.03
CA SER A 204 25.01 -5.62 -28.28
C SER A 204 26.42 -5.96 -28.83
N GLY A 205 27.04 -5.06 -29.61
CA GLY A 205 28.33 -5.27 -30.26
C GLY A 205 28.31 -6.11 -31.54
N ASN A 206 27.13 -6.42 -32.07
CA ASN A 206 26.91 -7.38 -33.16
C ASN A 206 26.18 -6.77 -34.37
N GLY A 207 26.35 -5.47 -34.59
CA GLY A 207 25.70 -4.75 -35.67
C GLY A 207 26.06 -3.28 -35.69
N ILE A 208 25.44 -2.56 -36.61
CA ILE A 208 25.64 -1.12 -36.81
C ILE A 208 24.36 -0.39 -36.41
N CYS A 209 24.51 0.67 -35.60
CA CYS A 209 23.43 1.55 -35.21
C CYS A 209 23.17 2.61 -36.30
N ILE A 210 21.94 2.68 -36.81
CA ILE A 210 21.52 3.66 -37.82
C ILE A 210 20.21 4.28 -37.33
N ASP A 211 20.22 5.58 -37.03
CA ASP A 211 19.05 6.34 -36.55
C ASP A 211 18.30 5.68 -35.39
N GLY A 212 19.04 5.10 -34.43
CA GLY A 212 18.47 4.41 -33.25
C GLY A 212 17.94 3.00 -33.53
N VAL A 213 18.12 2.47 -34.75
CA VAL A 213 17.75 1.11 -35.15
C VAL A 213 19.00 0.29 -35.42
N CYS A 214 19.02 -0.94 -34.91
CA CYS A 214 20.13 -1.87 -35.13
C CYS A 214 20.00 -2.60 -36.47
N THR A 215 21.07 -2.53 -37.27
CA THR A 215 21.27 -3.40 -38.43
C THR A 215 22.26 -4.50 -38.03
N CYS A 216 21.76 -5.72 -37.84
CA CYS A 216 22.57 -6.82 -37.30
C CYS A 216 23.52 -7.43 -38.32
N ASP A 217 24.69 -7.83 -37.85
CA ASP A 217 25.62 -8.66 -38.60
C ASP A 217 24.95 -9.99 -38.96
N GLY A 218 25.32 -10.60 -40.08
CA GLY A 218 24.55 -11.69 -40.70
C GLY A 218 24.20 -12.92 -39.82
N LYS A 219 24.93 -13.15 -38.72
CA LYS A 219 24.68 -14.25 -37.76
C LYS A 219 23.72 -13.89 -36.61
N TRP A 220 23.43 -12.60 -36.44
CA TRP A 220 22.70 -12.05 -35.31
C TRP A 220 21.35 -11.49 -35.72
N ASP A 221 20.44 -11.41 -34.76
CA ASP A 221 19.04 -11.02 -34.93
C ASP A 221 18.48 -10.36 -33.67
N GLY A 222 17.20 -9.98 -33.73
CA GLY A 222 16.49 -9.26 -32.69
C GLY A 222 16.79 -7.77 -32.69
N ILE A 223 15.94 -7.00 -32.01
CA ILE A 223 15.97 -5.52 -32.03
C ILE A 223 17.31 -4.90 -31.54
N ALA A 224 18.12 -5.68 -30.83
CA ALA A 224 19.40 -5.29 -30.26
C ALA A 224 20.58 -6.13 -30.76
N CYS A 225 20.40 -6.96 -31.80
CA CYS A 225 21.40 -7.93 -32.30
C CYS A 225 21.97 -8.85 -31.21
N HIS A 226 21.14 -9.18 -30.22
CA HIS A 226 21.45 -10.08 -29.12
C HIS A 226 21.01 -11.54 -29.41
N LEU A 227 20.15 -11.68 -30.43
CA LEU A 227 19.63 -12.89 -31.04
C LEU A 227 20.71 -13.67 -31.79
N LEU A 228 21.05 -14.91 -31.48
CA LEU A 228 21.71 -15.74 -32.49
C LEU A 228 20.64 -16.28 -33.44
N LYS A 229 20.80 -16.09 -34.76
CA LYS A 229 19.88 -16.66 -35.75
C LYS A 229 19.83 -18.19 -35.70
N CYS A 230 20.96 -18.80 -35.37
CA CYS A 230 21.11 -20.25 -35.28
C CYS A 230 21.76 -20.64 -33.94
N PRO A 231 21.03 -20.56 -32.82
CA PRO A 231 21.55 -20.99 -31.53
C PRO A 231 21.94 -22.48 -31.59
N ASN A 232 23.00 -22.86 -30.86
CA ASN A 232 23.56 -24.23 -30.86
C ASN A 232 23.82 -24.83 -32.27
N ASN A 233 23.99 -23.99 -33.29
CA ASN A 233 24.13 -24.40 -34.70
C ASN A 233 22.99 -25.35 -35.15
N CYS A 234 21.77 -25.11 -34.67
CA CYS A 234 20.56 -25.88 -34.95
C CYS A 234 20.69 -27.38 -34.63
N TRP A 235 21.57 -27.74 -33.69
CA TRP A 235 21.95 -29.13 -33.38
C TRP A 235 22.32 -29.94 -34.65
N ARG A 236 22.99 -29.29 -35.61
CA ARG A 236 23.37 -29.90 -36.89
C ARG A 236 24.25 -31.14 -36.72
N ASN A 237 25.13 -31.15 -35.72
CA ASN A 237 26.01 -32.30 -35.43
C ASN A 237 25.22 -33.56 -35.05
N ASP A 238 24.03 -33.39 -34.47
CA ASP A 238 23.10 -34.45 -34.10
C ASP A 238 22.04 -34.73 -35.19
N SER A 239 22.16 -34.10 -36.37
CA SER A 239 21.18 -34.20 -37.46
C SER A 239 19.74 -33.87 -37.03
N ARG A 240 19.57 -32.77 -36.27
CA ARG A 240 18.24 -32.31 -35.81
C ARG A 240 17.70 -31.11 -36.60
N GLY A 241 18.58 -30.40 -37.30
CA GLY A 241 18.21 -29.24 -38.09
C GLY A 241 19.38 -28.66 -38.87
N ARG A 242 19.09 -27.63 -39.65
CA ARG A 242 20.06 -26.86 -40.44
C ARG A 242 19.88 -25.37 -40.21
N CYS A 243 20.99 -24.65 -40.18
CA CYS A 243 20.98 -23.19 -40.12
C CYS A 243 20.78 -22.60 -41.52
N GLU A 244 19.73 -21.79 -41.70
CA GLU A 244 19.54 -20.93 -42.88
C GLU A 244 19.82 -19.47 -42.52
N PRO A 245 20.78 -18.77 -43.17
CA PRO A 245 21.22 -17.43 -42.77
C PRO A 245 20.12 -16.35 -42.71
N GLU A 246 19.05 -16.50 -43.48
CA GLU A 246 17.93 -15.54 -43.53
C GLU A 246 16.72 -15.95 -42.68
N LYS A 247 16.61 -17.24 -42.30
CA LYS A 247 15.42 -17.79 -41.62
C LYS A 247 15.71 -18.38 -40.24
N GLY A 248 16.99 -18.47 -39.86
CA GLY A 248 17.41 -19.12 -38.63
C GLY A 248 17.39 -20.66 -38.74
N CYS A 249 17.08 -21.34 -37.65
CA CYS A 249 17.07 -22.80 -37.61
C CYS A 249 15.85 -23.41 -38.31
N ILE A 250 16.11 -24.27 -39.29
CA ILE A 250 15.12 -25.13 -39.93
C ILE A 250 15.25 -26.53 -39.35
N CYS A 251 14.27 -26.91 -38.54
CA CYS A 251 14.28 -28.19 -37.83
C CYS A 251 13.76 -29.34 -38.69
N ASP A 252 14.36 -30.52 -38.50
CA ASP A 252 13.83 -31.75 -39.06
C ASP A 252 12.49 -32.10 -38.42
N LYS A 253 11.65 -32.89 -39.12
CA LYS A 253 10.22 -33.05 -38.81
C LYS A 253 9.88 -33.35 -37.34
N SER A 254 10.75 -34.05 -36.60
CA SER A 254 10.52 -34.43 -35.20
C SER A 254 11.01 -33.40 -34.17
N TRP A 255 11.79 -32.40 -34.60
CA TRP A 255 12.44 -31.41 -33.74
C TRP A 255 11.81 -30.03 -33.93
N ARG A 256 11.83 -29.22 -32.87
CA ARG A 256 11.19 -27.90 -32.76
C ARG A 256 12.01 -27.01 -31.84
N GLY A 257 11.53 -25.78 -31.68
CA GLY A 257 12.18 -24.74 -30.91
C GLY A 257 13.24 -23.99 -31.71
N GLU A 258 13.66 -22.86 -31.16
CA GLU A 258 14.54 -21.87 -31.79
C GLU A 258 15.90 -22.43 -32.22
N ASP A 259 16.36 -23.51 -31.57
CA ASP A 259 17.61 -24.19 -31.88
C ASP A 259 17.43 -25.62 -32.40
N CYS A 260 16.20 -26.11 -32.58
CA CYS A 260 15.88 -27.52 -32.87
C CYS A 260 16.23 -28.51 -31.73
N GLY A 261 16.35 -28.01 -30.49
CA GLY A 261 16.64 -28.82 -29.31
C GLY A 261 15.41 -29.48 -28.67
N GLN A 262 14.20 -29.05 -29.01
CA GLN A 262 12.96 -29.56 -28.41
C GLN A 262 12.35 -30.67 -29.25
N LEU A 263 11.98 -31.80 -28.65
CA LEU A 263 11.34 -32.90 -29.36
C LEU A 263 9.82 -32.65 -29.43
N ALA A 264 9.25 -32.62 -30.64
CA ALA A 264 7.83 -32.32 -30.83
C ALA A 264 6.90 -33.25 -30.04
N SER A 265 7.28 -34.53 -29.89
CA SER A 265 6.51 -35.53 -29.13
C SER A 265 6.50 -35.29 -27.61
N GLN A 266 7.38 -34.44 -27.08
CA GLN A 266 7.45 -34.10 -25.66
C GLN A 266 6.73 -32.79 -25.32
N GLY A 267 6.12 -32.14 -26.30
CA GLY A 267 5.60 -30.78 -26.16
C GLY A 267 6.73 -29.76 -26.22
N TYR A 268 6.44 -28.57 -26.74
CA TYR A 268 7.46 -27.57 -27.03
C TYR A 268 6.93 -26.15 -26.95
N TRP A 269 7.82 -25.23 -26.58
CA TRP A 269 7.59 -23.80 -26.50
C TRP A 269 8.17 -23.07 -27.71
N GLU A 270 7.44 -22.08 -28.18
CA GLU A 270 7.82 -21.21 -29.29
C GLU A 270 7.41 -19.77 -28.99
N THR A 271 8.13 -18.83 -29.60
CA THR A 271 7.70 -17.44 -29.70
C THR A 271 6.85 -17.29 -30.95
N VAL A 272 5.70 -16.63 -30.83
CA VAL A 272 4.90 -16.25 -32.00
C VAL A 272 5.37 -14.87 -32.45
N THR A 273 5.77 -14.76 -33.71
CA THR A 273 6.19 -13.49 -34.34
C THR A 273 5.15 -13.09 -35.40
N PRO A 274 4.15 -12.28 -35.02
CA PRO A 274 3.14 -11.78 -35.95
C PRO A 274 3.77 -10.96 -37.08
N GLN A 275 3.16 -11.02 -38.26
CA GLN A 275 3.53 -10.17 -39.39
C GLN A 275 2.89 -8.78 -39.24
N GLY A 276 3.64 -7.73 -39.59
CA GLY A 276 3.10 -6.37 -39.64
C GLY A 276 2.99 -5.69 -38.28
N TYR A 277 1.82 -5.11 -37.99
CA TYR A 277 1.58 -4.32 -36.80
C TYR A 277 1.38 -5.21 -35.56
N THR A 278 1.94 -4.79 -34.42
CA THR A 278 1.65 -5.39 -33.11
C THR A 278 0.96 -4.35 -32.23
N PRO A 279 -0.18 -4.67 -31.60
CA PRO A 279 -0.88 -3.74 -30.71
C PRO A 279 -0.03 -3.37 -29.49
N PRO A 280 -0.30 -2.21 -28.84
CA PRO A 280 0.36 -1.85 -27.59
C PRO A 280 0.13 -2.92 -26.54
N GLY A 281 1.12 -3.12 -25.67
CA GLY A 281 1.02 -4.11 -24.62
C GLY A 281 -0.11 -3.83 -23.64
N SER A 282 -0.63 -4.88 -23.03
CA SER A 282 -1.76 -4.76 -22.11
C SER A 282 -1.79 -5.87 -21.06
N ALA A 283 -2.38 -5.59 -19.90
CA ALA A 283 -2.54 -6.55 -18.80
C ALA A 283 -3.96 -6.51 -18.22
N SER A 284 -4.41 -7.61 -17.59
CA SER A 284 -5.77 -7.85 -17.13
C SER A 284 -6.86 -7.53 -18.17
N HIS A 285 -6.54 -7.78 -19.43
CA HIS A 285 -7.50 -7.84 -20.54
C HIS A 285 -8.26 -9.17 -20.52
N GLY A 286 -9.38 -9.23 -21.23
CA GLY A 286 -10.05 -10.49 -21.53
C GLY A 286 -9.62 -11.03 -22.89
N ALA A 287 -9.56 -12.35 -23.05
CA ALA A 287 -9.30 -12.96 -24.35
C ALA A 287 -10.23 -14.16 -24.60
N ALA A 288 -10.68 -14.31 -25.84
CA ALA A 288 -11.45 -15.48 -26.28
C ALA A 288 -11.20 -15.78 -27.75
N VAL A 289 -11.38 -17.04 -28.15
CA VAL A 289 -11.17 -17.50 -29.52
C VAL A 289 -12.50 -17.83 -30.16
N TRP A 290 -12.78 -17.17 -31.28
CA TRP A 290 -13.93 -17.49 -32.13
C TRP A 290 -13.43 -17.92 -33.50
N ARG A 291 -13.73 -19.17 -33.88
CA ARG A 291 -13.20 -19.81 -35.09
C ARG A 291 -11.66 -19.80 -35.09
N ASP A 292 -11.06 -19.05 -35.99
CA ASP A 292 -9.63 -18.91 -36.27
C ASP A 292 -9.06 -17.56 -35.81
N SER A 293 -9.81 -16.79 -35.02
CA SER A 293 -9.34 -15.51 -34.51
C SER A 293 -9.43 -15.41 -32.99
N MET A 294 -8.38 -14.86 -32.37
CA MET A 294 -8.35 -14.45 -30.97
C MET A 294 -8.77 -12.99 -30.85
N TYR A 295 -9.73 -12.73 -29.97
CA TYR A 295 -10.22 -11.40 -29.64
C TYR A 295 -9.68 -11.00 -28.27
N VAL A 296 -8.95 -9.89 -28.21
CA VAL A 296 -8.41 -9.31 -26.98
C VAL A 296 -9.20 -8.05 -26.64
N VAL A 297 -9.87 -8.07 -25.49
CA VAL A 297 -10.83 -7.06 -25.07
C VAL A 297 -10.27 -6.24 -23.90
N ALA A 298 -10.19 -4.93 -24.10
CA ALA A 298 -9.79 -3.91 -23.13
C ALA A 298 -8.48 -4.28 -22.39
N GLY A 299 -8.43 -4.09 -21.07
CA GLY A 299 -7.22 -4.23 -20.25
C GLY A 299 -6.61 -2.89 -19.85
N GLU A 300 -5.65 -2.97 -18.93
CA GLU A 300 -4.82 -1.85 -18.54
C GLU A 300 -3.74 -1.64 -19.60
N ILE A 301 -3.58 -0.39 -20.05
CA ILE A 301 -2.64 0.02 -21.08
C ILE A 301 -2.15 1.42 -20.69
N TYR A 302 -0.84 1.63 -20.66
CA TYR A 302 -0.26 2.93 -20.31
C TYR A 302 -0.44 3.99 -21.41
N ASN A 303 -0.57 3.56 -22.65
CA ASN A 303 -0.83 4.41 -23.81
C ASN A 303 -2.28 4.32 -24.30
N ARG A 304 -2.71 5.27 -25.14
CA ARG A 304 -4.02 5.17 -25.80
C ARG A 304 -3.98 4.04 -26.85
N GLY A 305 -4.53 2.88 -26.51
CA GLY A 305 -4.76 1.78 -27.45
C GLY A 305 -6.23 1.61 -27.86
N PRO A 306 -6.52 0.81 -28.90
CA PRO A 306 -7.88 0.37 -29.21
C PRO A 306 -8.46 -0.50 -28.09
N MET A 307 -9.79 -0.57 -28.00
CA MET A 307 -10.48 -1.38 -26.98
C MET A 307 -10.62 -2.85 -27.36
N LEU A 308 -10.47 -3.18 -28.65
CA LEU A 308 -10.57 -4.53 -29.18
C LEU A 308 -9.45 -4.74 -30.19
N ASN A 309 -8.63 -5.75 -29.99
CA ASN A 309 -7.63 -6.22 -30.96
C ASN A 309 -8.01 -7.63 -31.41
N VAL A 310 -7.82 -7.93 -32.69
CA VAL A 310 -8.11 -9.25 -33.25
C VAL A 310 -6.82 -9.81 -33.83
N TYR A 311 -6.53 -11.07 -33.51
CA TYR A 311 -5.39 -11.78 -34.07
C TYR A 311 -5.90 -12.98 -34.87
N ASP A 312 -5.55 -13.04 -36.15
CA ASP A 312 -5.85 -14.19 -37.01
C ASP A 312 -4.73 -15.23 -36.88
N PHE A 313 -5.07 -16.42 -36.39
CA PHE A 313 -4.11 -17.52 -36.23
C PHE A 313 -3.61 -18.04 -37.57
N ASN A 314 -4.44 -18.04 -38.61
CA ASN A 314 -4.09 -18.59 -39.91
C ASN A 314 -3.20 -17.64 -40.70
N GLY A 315 -3.52 -16.34 -40.69
CA GLY A 315 -2.72 -15.29 -41.31
C GLY A 315 -1.48 -14.89 -40.52
N ASN A 316 -1.38 -15.25 -39.23
CA ASN A 316 -0.31 -14.81 -38.32
C ASN A 316 -0.18 -13.27 -38.30
N VAL A 317 -1.30 -12.57 -38.17
CA VAL A 317 -1.38 -11.11 -38.29
C VAL A 317 -2.40 -10.52 -37.32
N TRP A 318 -2.10 -9.32 -36.82
CA TRP A 318 -3.07 -8.52 -36.07
C TRP A 318 -3.95 -7.68 -36.99
N GLU A 319 -5.24 -7.72 -36.73
CA GLU A 319 -6.25 -6.93 -37.42
C GLU A 319 -6.88 -5.93 -36.45
N SER A 320 -7.13 -4.72 -36.96
CA SER A 320 -7.92 -3.71 -36.27
C SER A 320 -9.37 -3.80 -36.72
N PRO A 321 -10.30 -4.32 -35.90
CA PRO A 321 -11.68 -4.45 -36.31
C PRO A 321 -12.34 -3.08 -36.44
N HIS A 322 -13.00 -2.81 -37.58
CA HIS A 322 -13.93 -1.69 -37.70
C HIS A 322 -15.17 -1.96 -36.84
N ILE A 323 -15.27 -1.27 -35.71
CA ILE A 323 -16.44 -1.32 -34.83
C ILE A 323 -17.48 -0.33 -35.35
N ILE A 324 -18.72 -0.78 -35.48
CA ILE A 324 -19.83 0.12 -35.81
C ILE A 324 -20.17 0.88 -34.52
N GLU A 325 -19.85 2.18 -34.49
CA GLU A 325 -20.17 3.04 -33.34
C GLU A 325 -21.70 3.14 -33.19
N GLY A 326 -22.24 2.39 -32.22
CA GLY A 326 -23.60 2.56 -31.75
C GLY A 326 -23.72 3.77 -30.81
N PRO A 327 -24.94 4.10 -30.33
CA PRO A 327 -25.16 5.19 -29.39
C PRO A 327 -24.50 4.96 -28.01
N VAL A 328 -24.08 3.73 -27.70
CA VAL A 328 -23.40 3.38 -26.44
C VAL A 328 -22.24 2.44 -26.73
N SER A 329 -21.08 2.69 -26.11
CA SER A 329 -19.88 1.85 -26.23
C SER A 329 -19.38 1.44 -24.85
N LEU A 330 -18.74 0.26 -24.79
CA LEU A 330 -18.06 -0.20 -23.60
C LEU A 330 -17.03 0.84 -23.15
N THR A 331 -16.98 1.11 -21.84
CA THR A 331 -15.95 1.97 -21.25
C THR A 331 -14.70 1.12 -20.93
N ARG A 332 -13.51 1.69 -21.21
CA ARG A 332 -12.22 1.05 -20.89
C ARG A 332 -12.17 0.56 -19.44
N ARG A 333 -11.63 -0.65 -19.28
CA ARG A 333 -11.56 -1.35 -18.01
C ARG A 333 -10.52 -2.46 -18.01
N TYR A 334 -10.07 -2.82 -16.83
CA TYR A 334 -9.22 -3.98 -16.58
C TYR A 334 -9.84 -4.88 -15.51
N ALA A 335 -9.28 -6.08 -15.35
CA ALA A 335 -9.69 -7.07 -14.35
C ALA A 335 -11.18 -7.45 -14.44
N HIS A 336 -11.72 -7.40 -15.65
CA HIS A 336 -13.02 -7.96 -16.02
C HIS A 336 -12.84 -9.41 -16.47
N SER A 337 -13.92 -10.15 -16.55
CA SER A 337 -13.92 -11.49 -17.12
C SER A 337 -14.57 -11.49 -18.51
N THR A 338 -14.11 -12.38 -19.40
CA THR A 338 -14.61 -12.50 -20.77
C THR A 338 -14.91 -13.96 -21.10
N VAL A 339 -16.08 -14.23 -21.67
CA VAL A 339 -16.44 -15.55 -22.21
C VAL A 339 -17.05 -15.43 -23.60
N LEU A 340 -16.85 -16.45 -24.41
CA LEU A 340 -17.55 -16.63 -25.68
C LEU A 340 -18.76 -17.54 -25.49
N TYR A 341 -19.94 -17.09 -25.92
CA TYR A 341 -21.13 -17.95 -26.04
C TYR A 341 -21.87 -17.64 -27.36
N GLY A 342 -22.06 -18.67 -28.18
CA GLY A 342 -22.57 -18.49 -29.54
C GLY A 342 -21.59 -17.67 -30.39
N ASP A 343 -22.06 -16.55 -30.93
CA ASP A 343 -21.29 -15.57 -31.71
C ASP A 343 -21.09 -14.24 -30.96
N LYS A 344 -21.24 -14.25 -29.63
CA LYS A 344 -21.09 -13.07 -28.78
C LYS A 344 -20.00 -13.24 -27.73
N LEU A 345 -19.20 -12.21 -27.56
CA LEU A 345 -18.24 -12.06 -26.46
C LEU A 345 -18.92 -11.34 -25.30
N PHE A 346 -19.07 -11.99 -24.16
CA PHE A 346 -19.62 -11.40 -22.95
C PHE A 346 -18.51 -10.89 -22.06
N VAL A 347 -18.63 -9.65 -21.58
CA VAL A 347 -17.70 -8.94 -20.71
C VAL A 347 -18.41 -8.55 -19.42
N TYR A 348 -17.94 -9.06 -18.28
CA TYR A 348 -18.58 -8.81 -16.99
C TYR A 348 -17.64 -8.09 -16.02
N GLY A 349 -18.18 -7.06 -15.36
CA GLY A 349 -17.52 -6.33 -14.28
C GLY A 349 -16.24 -5.61 -14.69
N GLY A 350 -15.22 -5.69 -13.83
CA GLY A 350 -13.92 -5.01 -13.97
C GLY A 350 -13.91 -3.59 -13.39
N VAL A 351 -12.74 -2.96 -13.43
CA VAL A 351 -12.50 -1.61 -12.88
C VAL A 351 -12.61 -0.58 -14.00
N VAL A 352 -13.47 0.42 -13.83
CA VAL A 352 -13.70 1.49 -14.81
C VAL A 352 -13.12 2.81 -14.30
N GLY A 353 -11.85 3.10 -14.66
CA GLY A 353 -11.15 4.33 -14.28
C GLY A 353 -11.35 4.71 -12.80
N ASN A 354 -11.78 5.96 -12.55
CA ASN A 354 -12.03 6.45 -11.20
C ASN A 354 -13.32 5.91 -10.54
N LYS A 355 -14.23 5.26 -11.29
CA LYS A 355 -15.49 4.69 -10.75
C LYS A 355 -15.27 3.41 -9.96
N GLY A 356 -14.11 2.76 -10.13
CA GLY A 356 -13.82 1.49 -9.48
C GLY A 356 -14.54 0.29 -10.12
N PRO A 357 -14.64 -0.84 -9.40
CA PRO A 357 -15.34 -2.04 -9.85
C PRO A 357 -16.81 -1.78 -10.26
N THR A 358 -17.28 -2.43 -11.31
CA THR A 358 -18.68 -2.34 -11.80
C THR A 358 -19.37 -3.71 -11.85
N SER A 359 -20.70 -3.71 -12.00
CA SER A 359 -21.54 -4.89 -12.19
C SER A 359 -22.16 -4.98 -13.60
N GLU A 360 -21.72 -4.10 -14.51
CA GLU A 360 -22.18 -4.10 -15.90
C GLU A 360 -21.83 -5.41 -16.62
N LEU A 361 -22.77 -5.91 -17.42
CA LEU A 361 -22.59 -7.01 -18.36
C LEU A 361 -22.78 -6.50 -19.78
N TRP A 362 -21.74 -6.64 -20.60
CA TRP A 362 -21.74 -6.23 -22.00
C TRP A 362 -21.61 -7.44 -22.90
N ALA A 363 -22.18 -7.38 -24.10
CA ALA A 363 -21.94 -8.35 -25.15
C ALA A 363 -21.49 -7.66 -26.44
N PHE A 364 -20.42 -8.15 -27.05
CA PHE A 364 -20.01 -7.78 -28.40
C PHE A 364 -20.49 -8.86 -29.36
N ASP A 365 -21.34 -8.48 -30.30
CA ASP A 365 -21.78 -9.34 -31.39
C ASP A 365 -20.69 -9.33 -32.48
N ILE A 366 -20.05 -10.49 -32.69
CA ILE A 366 -18.91 -10.59 -33.61
C ILE A 366 -19.36 -10.38 -35.06
N SER A 367 -20.55 -10.90 -35.41
CA SER A 367 -21.11 -10.81 -36.75
C SER A 367 -21.55 -9.38 -37.07
N ALA A 368 -22.24 -8.73 -36.14
CA ALA A 368 -22.74 -7.37 -36.31
C ALA A 368 -21.69 -6.27 -36.01
N LYS A 369 -20.60 -6.61 -35.31
CA LYS A 369 -19.54 -5.69 -34.85
C LYS A 369 -20.05 -4.55 -33.98
N THR A 370 -21.01 -4.84 -33.10
CA THR A 370 -21.68 -3.87 -32.22
C THR A 370 -21.66 -4.32 -30.76
N TRP A 371 -21.56 -3.36 -29.85
CA TRP A 371 -21.69 -3.57 -28.41
C TRP A 371 -23.15 -3.41 -27.94
N GLU A 372 -23.58 -4.28 -27.03
CA GLU A 372 -24.87 -4.25 -26.34
C GLU A 372 -24.63 -4.26 -24.83
N ASN A 373 -25.25 -3.34 -24.08
CA ASN A 373 -25.32 -3.43 -22.63
C ASN A 373 -26.49 -4.35 -22.25
N ILE A 374 -26.18 -5.49 -21.64
CA ILE A 374 -27.14 -6.57 -21.42
C ILE A 374 -27.97 -6.26 -20.18
N THR A 375 -29.27 -6.07 -20.38
CA THR A 375 -30.23 -6.01 -19.27
C THR A 375 -30.42 -7.41 -18.68
N VAL A 376 -30.09 -7.54 -17.40
CA VAL A 376 -30.19 -8.77 -16.62
C VAL A 376 -31.49 -8.81 -15.82
N LYS A 377 -32.09 -10.00 -15.69
CA LYS A 377 -33.23 -10.25 -14.81
C LYS A 377 -32.70 -10.80 -13.49
N ALA A 378 -32.73 -9.99 -12.45
CA ALA A 378 -32.31 -10.38 -11.10
C ALA A 378 -33.47 -10.20 -10.12
N GLU A 379 -33.42 -10.92 -8.99
CA GLU A 379 -34.40 -10.78 -7.91
C GLU A 379 -34.36 -9.36 -7.30
N SER A 380 -35.52 -8.84 -6.88
CA SER A 380 -35.61 -7.50 -6.30
C SER A 380 -34.97 -7.45 -4.91
N CYS A 381 -33.95 -6.62 -4.74
CA CYS A 381 -33.19 -6.42 -3.49
C CYS A 381 -33.97 -5.69 -2.38
N ASN A 382 -35.31 -5.69 -2.39
CA ASN A 382 -36.11 -4.88 -1.49
C ASN A 382 -36.22 -5.54 -0.10
N GLY A 383 -35.32 -5.19 0.81
CA GLY A 383 -35.56 -5.23 2.26
C GLY A 383 -35.48 -6.58 2.96
N SER A 384 -34.84 -7.59 2.37
CA SER A 384 -34.52 -8.86 3.03
C SER A 384 -33.00 -9.05 3.06
N PHE A 385 -32.44 -9.69 4.09
CA PHE A 385 -31.01 -10.00 4.28
C PHE A 385 -30.44 -10.95 3.20
N LEU A 386 -30.62 -10.62 1.91
CA LEU A 386 -30.28 -11.43 0.76
C LEU A 386 -29.32 -10.66 -0.16
N LEU A 387 -28.16 -11.26 -0.48
CA LEU A 387 -27.33 -10.80 -1.58
C LEU A 387 -28.10 -10.96 -2.90
N CYS A 388 -28.21 -9.88 -3.66
CA CYS A 388 -28.76 -9.89 -5.01
C CYS A 388 -27.67 -9.50 -6.02
N GLY A 389 -27.61 -10.22 -7.15
CA GLY A 389 -26.64 -9.96 -8.22
C GLY A 389 -27.22 -9.08 -9.32
N PRO A 390 -26.41 -8.67 -10.32
CA PRO A 390 -24.97 -8.86 -10.42
C PRO A 390 -24.18 -8.01 -9.42
N LEU A 391 -23.17 -8.60 -8.78
CA LEU A 391 -22.29 -7.90 -7.84
C LEU A 391 -21.23 -7.07 -8.56
N ARG A 392 -20.90 -5.89 -8.00
CA ARG A 392 -19.74 -5.13 -8.45
C ARG A 392 -18.48 -5.96 -8.19
N SER A 393 -17.77 -6.38 -9.24
CA SER A 393 -16.67 -7.34 -9.08
C SER A 393 -15.51 -7.05 -10.02
N ALA A 394 -14.30 -7.12 -9.50
CA ALA A 394 -13.04 -7.07 -10.25
C ALA A 394 -12.13 -8.25 -9.87
N GLY A 395 -11.33 -8.72 -10.83
CA GLY A 395 -10.40 -9.85 -10.68
C GLY A 395 -11.10 -11.18 -10.38
N HIS A 396 -12.38 -11.28 -10.75
CA HIS A 396 -13.12 -12.55 -10.76
C HIS A 396 -12.83 -13.31 -12.05
N THR A 397 -13.22 -14.57 -12.07
CA THR A 397 -13.16 -15.42 -13.27
C THR A 397 -14.56 -15.82 -13.70
N SER A 398 -14.73 -16.08 -14.98
CA SER A 398 -16.00 -16.55 -15.55
C SER A 398 -15.73 -17.72 -16.47
N THR A 399 -16.55 -18.76 -16.39
CA THR A 399 -16.45 -19.92 -17.28
C THR A 399 -17.83 -20.32 -17.77
N VAL A 400 -17.91 -20.74 -19.03
CA VAL A 400 -19.16 -21.28 -19.60
C VAL A 400 -19.25 -22.76 -19.25
N VAL A 401 -20.36 -23.13 -18.61
CA VAL A 401 -20.74 -24.53 -18.38
C VAL A 401 -21.92 -24.84 -19.28
N THR A 402 -21.72 -25.77 -20.20
CA THR A 402 -22.75 -26.19 -21.17
C THR A 402 -23.37 -27.51 -20.78
N ASN A 403 -24.68 -27.64 -20.92
CA ASN A 403 -25.39 -28.89 -20.70
C ASN A 403 -25.77 -29.54 -22.04
N LEU A 404 -25.23 -30.74 -22.31
CA LEU A 404 -25.44 -31.45 -23.58
C LEU A 404 -26.92 -31.79 -23.85
N ASN A 405 -27.72 -31.99 -22.80
CA ASN A 405 -29.11 -32.43 -22.90
C ASN A 405 -30.11 -31.27 -22.86
N ASN A 406 -29.71 -30.10 -22.36
CA ASN A 406 -30.59 -28.93 -22.24
C ASN A 406 -29.83 -27.62 -22.43
N LYS A 407 -29.82 -27.10 -23.66
CA LYS A 407 -29.19 -25.81 -23.98
C LYS A 407 -29.74 -24.62 -23.18
N LYS A 408 -30.98 -24.67 -22.67
CA LYS A 408 -31.50 -23.60 -21.80
C LYS A 408 -30.81 -23.55 -20.44
N ALA A 409 -30.10 -24.62 -20.05
CA ALA A 409 -29.29 -24.68 -18.84
C ALA A 409 -27.85 -24.22 -19.04
N ASP A 410 -27.46 -23.80 -20.26
CA ASP A 410 -26.15 -23.21 -20.50
C ASP A 410 -26.02 -21.92 -19.69
N LYS A 411 -24.95 -21.84 -18.90
CA LYS A 411 -24.74 -20.75 -17.96
C LYS A 411 -23.30 -20.28 -17.93
N MET A 412 -23.11 -19.00 -17.67
CA MET A 412 -21.84 -18.43 -17.24
C MET A 412 -21.78 -18.53 -15.72
N VAL A 413 -20.75 -19.22 -15.22
CA VAL A 413 -20.45 -19.31 -13.79
C VAL A 413 -19.35 -18.32 -13.48
N VAL A 414 -19.63 -17.36 -12.59
CA VAL A 414 -18.69 -16.34 -12.13
C VAL A 414 -18.25 -16.67 -10.71
N ILE A 415 -16.93 -16.75 -10.50
CA ILE A 415 -16.33 -17.15 -9.24
C ILE A 415 -15.57 -15.96 -8.62
N PHE A 416 -15.92 -15.65 -7.36
CA PHE A 416 -15.23 -14.71 -6.47
C PHE A 416 -15.03 -13.29 -7.04
N GLY A 417 -13.86 -12.69 -6.79
CA GLY A 417 -13.50 -11.31 -7.11
C GLY A 417 -13.43 -10.40 -5.89
N HIS A 418 -13.23 -9.10 -6.12
CA HIS A 418 -13.24 -8.06 -5.10
C HIS A 418 -14.36 -7.05 -5.38
N SER A 419 -15.14 -6.74 -4.34
CA SER A 419 -16.18 -5.70 -4.34
C SER A 419 -15.83 -4.61 -3.32
N PRO A 420 -15.95 -3.32 -3.67
CA PRO A 420 -15.67 -2.24 -2.72
C PRO A 420 -16.60 -2.20 -1.51
N SER A 421 -17.80 -2.80 -1.59
CA SER A 421 -18.76 -2.82 -0.48
C SER A 421 -18.74 -4.12 0.32
N LEU A 422 -18.39 -5.23 -0.31
CA LEU A 422 -18.42 -6.57 0.30
C LEU A 422 -17.01 -7.09 0.64
N GLY A 423 -15.95 -6.44 0.15
CA GLY A 423 -14.57 -6.91 0.23
C GLY A 423 -14.29 -8.04 -0.74
N TYR A 424 -13.43 -8.98 -0.33
CA TYR A 424 -13.11 -10.18 -1.10
C TYR A 424 -14.30 -11.14 -1.11
N LEU A 425 -14.82 -11.43 -2.30
CA LEU A 425 -16.01 -12.24 -2.51
C LEU A 425 -15.67 -13.73 -2.44
N ASN A 426 -16.45 -14.50 -1.68
CA ASN A 426 -16.45 -15.97 -1.69
C ASN A 426 -17.71 -16.56 -2.36
N THR A 427 -18.48 -15.73 -3.07
CA THR A 427 -19.74 -16.09 -3.71
C THR A 427 -19.54 -16.65 -5.12
N VAL A 428 -20.47 -17.53 -5.54
CA VAL A 428 -20.62 -17.97 -6.94
C VAL A 428 -21.87 -17.34 -7.53
N GLN A 429 -21.76 -16.81 -8.75
CA GLN A 429 -22.88 -16.22 -9.50
C GLN A 429 -23.12 -17.00 -10.78
N GLU A 430 -24.39 -17.23 -11.15
CA GLU A 430 -24.80 -17.94 -12.36
C GLU A 430 -25.65 -17.02 -13.24
N TYR A 431 -25.22 -16.82 -14.49
CA TYR A 431 -26.00 -16.14 -15.52
C TYR A 431 -26.44 -17.11 -16.59
N TYR A 432 -27.76 -17.23 -16.78
CA TYR A 432 -28.36 -18.15 -17.74
C TYR A 432 -28.58 -17.42 -19.07
N PHE A 433 -27.84 -17.81 -20.11
CA PHE A 433 -27.86 -17.10 -21.40
C PHE A 433 -29.25 -17.10 -22.06
N GLY A 434 -29.99 -18.21 -21.93
CA GLY A 434 -31.30 -18.36 -22.57
C GLY A 434 -32.42 -17.52 -21.92
N THR A 435 -32.41 -17.36 -20.60
CA THR A 435 -33.46 -16.63 -19.85
C THR A 435 -33.07 -15.20 -19.49
N ARG A 436 -31.76 -14.90 -19.56
CA ARG A 436 -31.11 -13.68 -19.05
C ARG A 436 -31.25 -13.50 -17.53
N GLU A 437 -31.48 -14.59 -16.80
CA GLU A 437 -31.57 -14.57 -15.34
C GLU A 437 -30.19 -14.62 -14.69
N TRP A 438 -30.03 -13.87 -13.60
CA TRP A 438 -28.81 -13.81 -12.81
C TRP A 438 -29.10 -14.22 -11.36
N HIS A 439 -28.37 -15.22 -10.88
CA HIS A 439 -28.56 -15.80 -9.55
C HIS A 439 -27.24 -15.80 -8.77
N ILE A 440 -27.29 -15.47 -7.48
CA ILE A 440 -26.19 -15.75 -6.54
C ILE A 440 -26.54 -17.06 -5.85
N VAL A 441 -25.73 -18.09 -6.05
CA VAL A 441 -26.09 -19.45 -5.64
C VAL A 441 -25.48 -19.83 -4.30
N SER A 442 -26.28 -20.49 -3.45
CA SER A 442 -25.78 -21.10 -2.23
C SER A 442 -24.95 -22.34 -2.57
N THR A 443 -23.75 -22.42 -1.98
CA THR A 443 -22.82 -23.53 -2.18
C THR A 443 -22.65 -24.35 -0.91
N ARG A 444 -22.31 -25.64 -1.05
CA ARG A 444 -22.05 -26.56 0.07
C ARG A 444 -20.67 -27.21 -0.06
N GLY A 445 -20.25 -27.92 0.98
CA GLY A 445 -18.98 -28.64 1.01
C GLY A 445 -17.87 -27.84 1.68
N TYR A 446 -16.66 -27.88 1.12
CA TYR A 446 -15.51 -27.22 1.73
C TYR A 446 -15.72 -25.70 1.84
N PRO A 447 -15.45 -25.07 3.00
CA PRO A 447 -15.64 -23.63 3.18
C PRO A 447 -14.52 -22.85 2.46
N VAL A 448 -14.78 -22.43 1.23
CA VAL A 448 -13.78 -21.77 0.37
C VAL A 448 -13.52 -20.32 0.74
N LYS A 449 -12.23 -19.94 0.83
CA LYS A 449 -11.83 -18.54 0.87
C LYS A 449 -11.71 -18.02 -0.56
N GLY A 450 -12.66 -17.20 -0.99
CA GLY A 450 -12.61 -16.55 -2.29
C GLY A 450 -11.86 -15.21 -2.26
N GLY A 451 -11.50 -14.71 -3.45
CA GLY A 451 -10.88 -13.41 -3.57
C GLY A 451 -10.46 -13.03 -5.00
N TYR A 452 -9.40 -12.24 -5.12
CA TYR A 452 -9.00 -11.51 -6.34
C TYR A 452 -7.88 -12.21 -7.12
N GLY A 453 -7.98 -12.20 -8.45
CA GLY A 453 -6.88 -12.61 -9.34
C GLY A 453 -6.54 -14.10 -9.28
N HIS A 454 -7.50 -14.94 -8.91
CA HIS A 454 -7.40 -16.39 -9.02
C HIS A 454 -7.68 -16.83 -10.47
N THR A 455 -7.46 -18.10 -10.78
CA THR A 455 -7.89 -18.72 -12.04
C THR A 455 -9.03 -19.69 -11.81
N ALA A 456 -9.94 -19.81 -12.77
CA ALA A 456 -10.97 -20.83 -12.78
C ALA A 456 -11.09 -21.42 -14.18
N SER A 457 -10.90 -22.74 -14.28
CA SER A 457 -10.91 -23.44 -15.57
C SER A 457 -11.76 -24.69 -15.49
N TRP A 458 -12.64 -24.86 -16.47
CA TRP A 458 -13.54 -26.01 -16.55
C TRP A 458 -12.88 -27.18 -17.27
N ASP A 459 -12.85 -28.32 -16.61
CA ASP A 459 -12.34 -29.56 -17.17
C ASP A 459 -13.48 -30.42 -17.73
N LYS A 460 -13.43 -30.71 -19.03
CA LYS A 460 -14.43 -31.54 -19.71
C LYS A 460 -14.43 -33.00 -19.26
N LEU A 461 -13.32 -33.50 -18.72
CA LEU A 461 -13.21 -34.90 -18.29
C LEU A 461 -14.07 -35.13 -17.04
N THR A 462 -13.84 -34.32 -16.00
CA THR A 462 -14.54 -34.41 -14.71
C THR A 462 -15.86 -33.63 -14.66
N GLY A 463 -16.06 -32.66 -15.56
CA GLY A 463 -17.22 -31.76 -15.55
C GLY A 463 -17.14 -30.66 -14.49
N LYS A 464 -16.01 -30.51 -13.79
CA LYS A 464 -15.81 -29.58 -12.68
C LYS A 464 -14.98 -28.36 -13.07
N ILE A 465 -15.13 -27.28 -12.31
CA ILE A 465 -14.30 -26.08 -12.41
C ILE A 465 -13.19 -26.14 -11.37
N TYR A 466 -11.94 -25.97 -11.80
CA TYR A 466 -10.76 -25.97 -10.93
C TYR A 466 -10.34 -24.53 -10.66
N VAL A 467 -10.28 -24.16 -9.38
CA VAL A 467 -10.03 -22.79 -8.92
C VAL A 467 -8.73 -22.72 -8.14
N TYR A 468 -7.76 -21.95 -8.63
CA TYR A 468 -6.40 -21.92 -8.06
C TYR A 468 -5.93 -20.50 -7.74
N GLY A 469 -5.34 -20.37 -6.55
CA GLY A 469 -4.57 -19.20 -6.13
C GLY A 469 -5.42 -17.96 -5.88
N GLY A 470 -4.83 -16.79 -6.16
CA GLY A 470 -5.44 -15.50 -5.89
C GLY A 470 -5.08 -14.92 -4.52
N ILE A 471 -5.41 -13.64 -4.34
CA ILE A 471 -5.36 -12.94 -3.06
C ILE A 471 -6.67 -13.20 -2.33
N VAL A 472 -6.58 -13.66 -1.08
CA VAL A 472 -7.73 -13.86 -0.19
C VAL A 472 -7.57 -13.00 1.06
N SER A 473 -8.71 -12.63 1.65
CA SER A 473 -8.71 -11.87 2.89
C SER A 473 -8.38 -12.76 4.09
N GLU A 474 -7.51 -12.29 4.98
CA GLU A 474 -7.20 -12.93 6.26
C GLU A 474 -7.94 -12.24 7.40
N SER A 475 -8.01 -10.91 7.35
CA SER A 475 -8.77 -10.07 8.27
C SER A 475 -9.26 -8.80 7.54
N GLU A 476 -9.97 -7.94 8.26
CA GLU A 476 -10.33 -6.60 7.77
C GLU A 476 -9.12 -5.78 7.29
N SER A 477 -7.93 -6.02 7.84
CA SER A 477 -6.73 -5.20 7.59
C SER A 477 -5.60 -5.91 6.83
N THR A 478 -5.71 -7.23 6.61
CA THR A 478 -4.65 -8.07 6.04
C THR A 478 -5.16 -9.01 4.95
N GLN A 479 -4.31 -9.22 3.95
CA GLN A 479 -4.54 -10.11 2.81
C GLN A 479 -3.40 -11.14 2.73
N LEU A 480 -3.64 -12.28 2.09
CA LEU A 480 -2.61 -13.30 1.84
C LEU A 480 -2.76 -13.93 0.46
N LEU A 481 -1.66 -14.43 -0.09
CA LEU A 481 -1.69 -15.24 -1.31
C LEU A 481 -2.07 -16.68 -0.99
N SER A 482 -3.07 -17.19 -1.71
CA SER A 482 -3.52 -18.57 -1.58
C SER A 482 -2.66 -19.52 -2.42
N ARG A 483 -2.33 -20.68 -1.85
CA ARG A 483 -1.78 -21.84 -2.56
C ARG A 483 -2.84 -22.93 -2.83
N HIS A 484 -4.05 -22.71 -2.35
CA HIS A 484 -5.10 -23.71 -2.38
C HIS A 484 -5.64 -23.91 -3.79
N LEU A 485 -5.96 -25.16 -4.09
CA LEU A 485 -6.68 -25.57 -5.28
C LEU A 485 -8.02 -26.16 -4.84
N TYR A 486 -9.10 -25.67 -5.45
CA TYR A 486 -10.45 -26.18 -5.22
C TYR A 486 -11.00 -26.79 -6.51
N SER A 487 -11.87 -27.79 -6.37
CA SER A 487 -12.80 -28.16 -7.45
C SER A 487 -14.22 -27.76 -7.06
N TYR A 488 -14.97 -27.27 -8.04
CA TYR A 488 -16.36 -26.87 -7.93
C TYR A 488 -17.18 -27.65 -8.95
N ASP A 489 -18.19 -28.36 -8.46
CA ASP A 489 -19.20 -28.98 -9.31
C ASP A 489 -20.35 -27.99 -9.51
N ALA A 490 -20.55 -27.53 -10.75
CA ALA A 490 -21.54 -26.52 -11.09
C ALA A 490 -23.00 -27.05 -11.10
N ASP A 491 -23.20 -28.36 -11.13
CA ASP A 491 -24.52 -28.98 -11.09
C ASP A 491 -24.96 -29.23 -9.64
N THR A 492 -24.07 -29.78 -8.82
CA THR A 492 -24.35 -30.05 -7.40
C THR A 492 -24.05 -28.87 -6.46
N ARG A 493 -23.31 -27.88 -6.95
CA ARG A 493 -22.83 -26.68 -6.21
C ARG A 493 -21.96 -27.03 -5.00
N ILE A 494 -21.18 -28.10 -5.11
CA ILE A 494 -20.30 -28.62 -4.05
C ILE A 494 -18.85 -28.22 -4.32
N TRP A 495 -18.19 -27.71 -3.28
CA TRP A 495 -16.75 -27.45 -3.25
C TRP A 495 -15.97 -28.59 -2.58
N THR A 496 -14.81 -28.92 -3.15
CA THR A 496 -13.86 -29.89 -2.59
C THR A 496 -12.45 -29.29 -2.60
N LEU A 497 -11.73 -29.36 -1.47
CA LEU A 497 -10.32 -28.98 -1.39
C LEU A 497 -9.42 -30.08 -1.96
N LEU A 498 -8.48 -29.67 -2.82
CA LEU A 498 -7.50 -30.52 -3.49
C LEU A 498 -6.10 -30.30 -2.90
N THR A 499 -5.09 -30.95 -3.47
CA THR A 499 -3.70 -30.78 -3.02
C THR A 499 -3.18 -29.36 -3.32
N ASP A 500 -2.63 -28.72 -2.30
CA ASP A 500 -1.99 -27.40 -2.39
C ASP A 500 -0.88 -27.35 -3.44
N ALA A 501 -0.81 -26.21 -4.15
CA ALA A 501 0.26 -25.97 -5.11
C ALA A 501 1.60 -25.67 -4.41
N PRO A 502 2.74 -25.90 -5.10
CA PRO A 502 4.07 -25.61 -4.56
C PRO A 502 4.31 -24.14 -4.22
N THR A 503 3.65 -23.23 -4.93
CA THR A 503 3.79 -21.78 -4.77
C THR A 503 2.42 -21.10 -4.78
N ALA A 504 2.28 -20.02 -4.00
CA ALA A 504 1.09 -19.17 -4.01
C ALA A 504 1.27 -18.07 -5.06
N ARG A 505 0.19 -17.71 -5.77
CA ARG A 505 0.26 -16.67 -6.82
C ARG A 505 -1.10 -16.09 -7.18
N PHE A 506 -1.12 -14.88 -7.74
CA PHE A 506 -2.30 -14.24 -8.32
C PHE A 506 -1.99 -13.62 -9.70
N LEU A 507 -3.04 -13.31 -10.47
CA LEU A 507 -2.97 -12.82 -11.86
C LEU A 507 -2.12 -13.74 -12.76
N HIS A 508 -2.21 -15.05 -12.55
CA HIS A 508 -1.65 -16.07 -13.41
C HIS A 508 -2.74 -16.61 -14.36
N THR A 509 -2.37 -17.50 -15.28
CA THR A 509 -3.34 -18.28 -16.06
C THR A 509 -3.21 -19.75 -15.71
N ALA A 510 -4.33 -20.45 -15.60
CA ALA A 510 -4.39 -21.89 -15.46
C ALA A 510 -5.39 -22.42 -16.50
N THR A 511 -4.98 -23.32 -17.38
CA THR A 511 -5.81 -23.74 -18.53
C THR A 511 -5.64 -25.23 -18.84
N PHE A 512 -6.67 -25.84 -19.39
CA PHE A 512 -6.65 -27.20 -19.90
C PHE A 512 -6.43 -27.17 -21.41
N ILE A 513 -5.21 -27.47 -21.86
CA ILE A 513 -4.95 -27.73 -23.30
C ILE A 513 -5.68 -29.02 -23.70
N SER A 514 -5.55 -30.03 -22.85
CA SER A 514 -6.29 -31.28 -22.90
C SER A 514 -6.93 -31.52 -21.53
N PRO A 515 -8.14 -32.12 -21.48
CA PRO A 515 -8.74 -32.56 -20.24
C PRO A 515 -7.83 -33.46 -19.41
N GLY A 516 -7.95 -33.33 -18.08
CA GLY A 516 -7.19 -34.10 -17.09
C GLY A 516 -5.79 -33.57 -16.72
N LEU A 517 -5.23 -32.61 -17.47
CA LEU A 517 -3.94 -31.96 -17.13
C LEU A 517 -4.05 -30.43 -17.27
N MET A 518 -3.96 -29.73 -16.14
CA MET A 518 -4.00 -28.27 -16.09
C MET A 518 -2.58 -27.70 -16.17
N LEU A 519 -2.35 -26.69 -17.03
CA LEU A 519 -1.10 -25.95 -17.12
C LEU A 519 -1.27 -24.56 -16.49
N VAL A 520 -0.36 -24.18 -15.61
CA VAL A 520 -0.30 -22.88 -14.94
C VAL A 520 0.91 -22.12 -15.43
N PHE A 521 0.73 -20.85 -15.80
CA PHE A 521 1.80 -19.99 -16.30
C PHE A 521 1.80 -18.62 -15.60
N GLY A 522 3.00 -18.16 -15.24
CA GLY A 522 3.24 -16.81 -14.74
C GLY A 522 2.59 -16.50 -13.40
N GLY A 523 2.33 -15.22 -13.15
CA GLY A 523 1.70 -14.70 -11.94
C GLY A 523 2.67 -14.04 -10.98
N ASN A 524 2.10 -13.28 -10.05
CA ASN A 524 2.85 -12.66 -8.98
C ASN A 524 2.87 -13.57 -7.75
N THR A 525 4.08 -13.92 -7.31
CA THR A 525 4.37 -14.87 -6.23
C THR A 525 4.87 -14.21 -4.94
N HIS A 526 4.88 -12.88 -4.88
CA HIS A 526 5.43 -12.17 -3.73
C HIS A 526 4.54 -12.31 -2.50
N ASN A 527 5.14 -12.75 -1.39
CA ASN A 527 4.49 -12.81 -0.09
C ASN A 527 5.21 -11.85 0.86
N ASP A 528 4.46 -10.94 1.48
CA ASP A 528 4.95 -9.89 2.38
C ASP A 528 5.57 -10.51 3.65
N THR A 529 6.86 -10.86 3.59
CA THR A 529 7.64 -11.25 4.77
C THR A 529 8.87 -10.35 4.89
N SER A 530 9.10 -9.83 6.11
CA SER A 530 10.02 -8.74 6.49
C SER A 530 11.51 -8.96 6.20
N HIS A 531 11.87 -10.04 5.50
CA HIS A 531 13.26 -10.43 5.19
C HIS A 531 13.42 -10.97 3.76
N SER A 532 12.53 -10.61 2.84
CA SER A 532 12.56 -11.16 1.48
C SER A 532 13.70 -10.58 0.65
N PHE A 533 14.94 -11.06 0.87
CA PHE A 533 16.09 -10.89 -0.02
C PHE A 533 15.89 -11.60 -1.40
N GLY A 534 14.65 -11.77 -1.84
CA GLY A 534 14.21 -12.53 -3.01
C GLY A 534 12.75 -12.26 -3.41
N ALA A 535 12.27 -11.02 -3.26
CA ALA A 535 10.92 -10.60 -3.65
C ALA A 535 10.65 -10.78 -5.16
N LYS A 536 10.09 -11.93 -5.55
CA LYS A 536 9.74 -12.25 -6.94
C LYS A 536 8.30 -11.82 -7.26
N CYS A 537 8.13 -10.59 -7.74
CA CYS A 537 6.84 -10.13 -8.27
C CYS A 537 6.46 -10.83 -9.59
N TYR A 538 7.45 -11.29 -10.35
CA TYR A 538 7.25 -11.80 -11.70
C TYR A 538 7.78 -13.24 -11.76
N SER A 539 6.86 -14.21 -11.83
CA SER A 539 7.23 -15.62 -11.92
C SER A 539 7.36 -16.05 -13.38
N SER A 540 8.47 -16.73 -13.69
CA SER A 540 8.68 -17.47 -14.96
C SER A 540 8.32 -18.95 -14.83
N GLU A 541 7.83 -19.39 -13.68
CA GLU A 541 7.59 -20.81 -13.40
C GLU A 541 6.33 -21.30 -14.09
N VAL A 542 6.43 -22.49 -14.70
CA VAL A 542 5.32 -23.22 -15.29
C VAL A 542 5.00 -24.42 -14.42
N LEU A 543 3.75 -24.54 -13.97
CA LEU A 543 3.30 -25.68 -13.17
C LEU A 543 2.31 -26.52 -13.97
N THR A 544 2.26 -27.81 -13.68
CA THR A 544 1.25 -28.73 -14.18
C THR A 544 0.54 -29.40 -13.02
N TYR A 545 -0.78 -29.50 -13.09
CA TYR A 545 -1.59 -30.23 -12.14
C TYR A 545 -2.31 -31.39 -12.84
N ASP A 546 -2.06 -32.59 -12.34
CA ASP A 546 -2.68 -33.84 -12.79
C ASP A 546 -3.97 -34.07 -12.01
N VAL A 547 -5.11 -33.96 -12.70
CA VAL A 547 -6.44 -34.00 -12.08
C VAL A 547 -6.76 -35.36 -11.50
N GLU A 548 -6.41 -36.45 -12.19
CA GLU A 548 -6.71 -37.81 -11.75
C GLU A 548 -5.87 -38.21 -10.53
N CYS A 549 -4.66 -37.67 -10.43
CA CYS A 549 -3.70 -38.03 -9.38
C CYS A 549 -3.63 -37.02 -8.24
N ASP A 550 -4.35 -35.90 -8.33
CA ASP A 550 -4.29 -34.79 -7.39
C ASP A 550 -2.85 -34.37 -7.04
N SER A 551 -2.02 -34.13 -8.07
CA SER A 551 -0.58 -33.90 -7.90
C SER A 551 -0.04 -32.77 -8.77
N TRP A 552 0.88 -32.00 -8.19
CA TRP A 552 1.58 -30.90 -8.85
C TRP A 552 2.98 -31.29 -9.29
N GLN A 553 3.43 -30.72 -10.40
CA GLN A 553 4.81 -30.79 -10.89
C GLN A 553 5.21 -29.46 -11.53
N THR A 554 6.50 -29.16 -11.55
CA THR A 554 7.06 -28.01 -12.28
C THR A 554 7.52 -28.47 -13.66
N LEU A 555 7.13 -27.75 -14.71
CA LEU A 555 7.60 -27.98 -16.07
C LEU A 555 8.85 -27.13 -16.34
N ASN A 556 9.93 -27.78 -16.76
CA ASN A 556 11.15 -27.08 -17.14
C ASN A 556 10.99 -26.50 -18.54
N VAL A 557 11.18 -25.18 -18.67
CA VAL A 557 11.25 -24.50 -19.96
C VAL A 557 12.70 -24.42 -20.42
N THR A 558 12.96 -24.60 -21.71
CA THR A 558 14.32 -24.57 -22.28
C THR A 558 14.96 -23.19 -22.16
N SER A 559 16.27 -23.15 -21.86
CA SER A 559 17.05 -21.90 -21.74
C SER A 559 17.10 -21.09 -23.04
N GLU A 560 16.98 -21.75 -24.18
CA GLU A 560 17.13 -21.13 -25.51
C GLU A 560 15.86 -20.42 -26.00
N LEU A 561 14.75 -20.48 -25.26
CA LEU A 561 13.53 -19.79 -25.65
C LEU A 561 13.81 -18.29 -25.77
N GLN A 562 13.50 -17.71 -26.93
CA GLN A 562 13.89 -16.34 -27.22
C GLN A 562 13.12 -15.27 -26.43
N SER A 563 11.94 -15.60 -25.91
CA SER A 563 11.07 -14.66 -25.19
C SER A 563 11.19 -14.72 -23.67
N ASP A 564 10.81 -13.62 -23.01
CA ASP A 564 10.78 -13.53 -21.56
C ASP A 564 9.55 -14.22 -20.98
N LEU A 565 9.72 -14.96 -19.88
CA LEU A 565 8.63 -15.74 -19.27
C LEU A 565 8.03 -15.08 -18.04
N ALA A 566 8.79 -14.22 -17.36
CA ALA A 566 8.41 -13.64 -16.08
C ALA A 566 7.37 -12.52 -16.28
N ARG A 567 6.11 -12.78 -15.91
CA ARG A 567 5.02 -11.81 -16.05
C ARG A 567 3.80 -12.18 -15.21
N PHE A 568 2.89 -11.23 -15.03
CA PHE A 568 1.52 -11.50 -14.54
C PHE A 568 0.48 -10.66 -15.28
N GLY A 569 -0.79 -10.99 -15.14
CA GLY A 569 -1.90 -10.25 -15.77
C GLY A 569 -2.08 -10.52 -17.27
N HIS A 570 -1.39 -11.50 -17.84
CA HIS A 570 -1.57 -11.95 -19.22
C HIS A 570 -2.87 -12.75 -19.39
N SER A 571 -3.30 -12.95 -20.64
CA SER A 571 -4.36 -13.90 -20.97
C SER A 571 -3.82 -15.14 -21.67
N ALA A 572 -4.57 -16.23 -21.54
CA ALA A 572 -4.26 -17.53 -22.13
C ALA A 572 -5.48 -18.06 -22.88
N VAL A 573 -5.30 -18.49 -24.12
CA VAL A 573 -6.36 -19.12 -24.93
C VAL A 573 -5.85 -20.39 -25.60
N ILE A 574 -6.78 -21.29 -25.94
CA ILE A 574 -6.46 -22.54 -26.64
C ILE A 574 -6.93 -22.45 -28.09
N PHE A 575 -6.05 -22.79 -29.03
CA PHE A 575 -6.37 -22.96 -30.45
C PHE A 575 -5.59 -24.15 -31.00
N GLU A 576 -6.26 -25.06 -31.71
CA GLU A 576 -5.67 -26.29 -32.31
C GLU A 576 -4.73 -27.08 -31.38
N SER A 577 -5.17 -27.37 -30.14
CA SER A 577 -4.39 -28.11 -29.14
C SER A 577 -3.08 -27.43 -28.70
N ALA A 578 -2.94 -26.14 -28.98
CA ALA A 578 -1.86 -25.31 -28.47
C ALA A 578 -2.40 -24.20 -27.56
N LEU A 579 -1.62 -23.88 -26.53
CA LEU A 579 -1.85 -22.74 -25.67
C LEU A 579 -1.14 -21.52 -26.25
N TYR A 580 -1.87 -20.42 -26.39
CA TYR A 580 -1.34 -19.11 -26.71
C TYR A 580 -1.46 -18.20 -25.49
N ILE A 581 -0.38 -17.53 -25.13
CA ILE A 581 -0.31 -16.55 -24.04
C ILE A 581 0.02 -15.20 -24.64
N TYR A 582 -0.79 -14.18 -24.35
CA TYR A 582 -0.60 -12.83 -24.86
C TYR A 582 -0.51 -11.80 -23.74
N GLY A 583 0.46 -10.90 -23.90
CA GLY A 583 0.65 -9.71 -23.08
C GLY A 583 1.00 -10.00 -21.62
N GLY A 584 0.48 -9.17 -20.71
CA GLY A 584 0.83 -9.17 -19.30
C GLY A 584 1.73 -8.01 -18.90
N PHE A 585 2.30 -8.10 -17.71
CA PHE A 585 3.07 -7.06 -17.07
C PHE A 585 4.30 -7.61 -16.36
N ASP A 586 5.44 -6.97 -16.59
CA ASP A 586 6.73 -7.26 -15.94
C ASP A 586 7.44 -6.00 -15.40
N GLY A 587 6.68 -4.91 -15.30
CA GLY A 587 7.19 -3.55 -15.20
C GLY A 587 6.91 -2.72 -16.45
N GLN A 588 6.82 -3.38 -17.62
CA GLN A 588 6.26 -2.82 -18.84
C GLN A 588 4.99 -3.59 -19.23
N MET A 589 4.11 -2.93 -19.99
CA MET A 589 2.97 -3.61 -20.60
C MET A 589 3.45 -4.42 -21.80
N LEU A 590 3.26 -5.74 -21.76
CA LEU A 590 3.78 -6.67 -22.75
C LEU A 590 2.79 -6.86 -23.91
N SER A 591 3.32 -7.05 -25.12
CA SER A 591 2.57 -7.29 -26.36
C SER A 591 3.05 -8.54 -27.12
N ASP A 592 4.02 -9.26 -26.59
CA ASP A 592 4.51 -10.50 -27.16
C ASP A 592 3.52 -11.65 -26.96
N MET A 593 3.73 -12.70 -27.73
CA MET A 593 2.88 -13.88 -27.73
C MET A 593 3.71 -15.15 -27.66
N LEU A 594 3.41 -15.99 -26.67
CA LEU A 594 4.05 -17.27 -26.45
C LEU A 594 3.11 -18.39 -26.87
N LYS A 595 3.67 -19.46 -27.43
CA LYS A 595 2.92 -20.67 -27.79
C LYS A 595 3.52 -21.89 -27.12
N TYR A 596 2.67 -22.71 -26.53
CA TYR A 596 3.03 -24.06 -26.10
C TYR A 596 2.17 -25.09 -26.81
N THR A 597 2.82 -25.97 -27.56
CA THR A 597 2.16 -27.07 -28.27
C THR A 597 2.32 -28.36 -27.47
N ALA A 598 1.23 -29.08 -27.23
CA ALA A 598 1.28 -30.34 -26.49
C ALA A 598 1.94 -31.47 -27.32
N GLY A 599 2.58 -32.41 -26.61
CA GLY A 599 3.21 -33.60 -27.16
C GLY A 599 2.24 -34.78 -27.34
N SER A 600 2.80 -35.98 -27.55
CA SER A 600 2.04 -37.21 -27.76
C SER A 600 2.41 -38.33 -26.80
N CYS A 601 1.40 -38.97 -26.20
CA CYS A 601 1.57 -40.13 -25.33
C CYS A 601 2.18 -41.34 -26.06
N SER A 602 1.94 -41.49 -27.38
CA SER A 602 2.36 -42.67 -28.14
C SER A 602 3.88 -42.87 -28.23
N HIS A 603 4.67 -41.82 -28.02
CA HIS A 603 6.13 -41.89 -27.96
C HIS A 603 6.65 -42.60 -26.70
N LEU A 604 5.84 -42.70 -25.64
CA LEU A 604 6.26 -43.22 -24.35
C LEU A 604 6.03 -44.74 -24.28
N THR A 605 7.13 -45.49 -24.27
CA THR A 605 7.10 -46.97 -24.32
C THR A 605 7.21 -47.63 -22.96
N LYS A 606 7.47 -46.87 -21.90
CA LYS A 606 7.59 -47.37 -20.52
C LYS A 606 6.43 -46.86 -19.68
N SER A 607 5.81 -47.74 -18.89
CA SER A 607 4.71 -47.38 -17.99
C SER A 607 5.06 -46.23 -17.04
N THR A 608 6.22 -46.27 -16.40
CA THR A 608 6.67 -45.19 -15.50
C THR A 608 6.86 -43.86 -16.21
N ALA A 609 7.40 -43.85 -17.43
CA ALA A 609 7.55 -42.64 -18.23
C ALA A 609 6.19 -42.09 -18.69
N CYS A 610 5.25 -42.98 -19.05
CA CYS A 610 3.88 -42.65 -19.42
C CYS A 610 3.15 -41.91 -18.29
N LEU A 611 3.15 -42.48 -17.09
CA LEU A 611 2.40 -41.95 -15.93
C LEU A 611 3.01 -40.66 -15.37
N ASN A 612 4.32 -40.47 -15.56
CA ASN A 612 5.05 -39.26 -15.17
C ASN A 612 5.11 -38.19 -16.27
N ALA A 613 4.54 -38.44 -17.45
CA ALA A 613 4.61 -37.48 -18.56
C ALA A 613 3.80 -36.22 -18.27
N ARG A 614 4.37 -35.06 -18.58
CA ARG A 614 3.75 -33.74 -18.42
C ARG A 614 3.84 -32.93 -19.71
N ILE A 615 3.52 -33.59 -20.81
CA ILE A 615 3.72 -33.12 -22.18
C ILE A 615 2.52 -32.32 -22.70
N GLY A 616 1.82 -31.58 -21.83
CA GLY A 616 0.59 -30.84 -22.19
C GLY A 616 -0.67 -31.69 -22.34
N VAL A 617 -0.56 -33.02 -22.27
CA VAL A 617 -1.69 -33.96 -22.25
C VAL A 617 -1.57 -34.97 -21.10
N LYS A 618 -2.72 -35.46 -20.60
CA LYS A 618 -2.75 -36.54 -19.61
C LYS A 618 -2.62 -37.90 -20.30
N CYS A 619 -1.53 -38.60 -19.99
CA CYS A 619 -1.28 -39.95 -20.46
C CYS A 619 -1.64 -41.00 -19.41
N VAL A 620 -2.16 -42.13 -19.87
CA VAL A 620 -2.49 -43.31 -19.06
C VAL A 620 -1.88 -44.56 -19.68
N TRP A 621 -1.59 -45.56 -18.87
CA TRP A 621 -0.98 -46.81 -19.32
C TRP A 621 -2.02 -47.90 -19.47
N ASP A 622 -2.16 -48.40 -20.70
CA ASP A 622 -2.99 -49.56 -21.02
C ASP A 622 -2.17 -50.84 -20.86
N HIS A 623 -2.47 -51.63 -19.83
CA HIS A 623 -1.78 -52.88 -19.57
C HIS A 623 -2.10 -53.96 -20.60
N LYS A 624 -3.34 -53.98 -21.12
CA LYS A 624 -3.78 -54.98 -22.10
C LYS A 624 -2.99 -54.87 -23.39
N ASN A 625 -2.75 -53.64 -23.84
CA ASN A 625 -2.01 -53.38 -25.07
C ASN A 625 -0.54 -53.02 -24.85
N SER A 626 -0.09 -52.89 -23.59
CA SER A 626 1.25 -52.43 -23.20
C SER A 626 1.65 -51.13 -23.90
N LYS A 627 0.73 -50.17 -23.93
CA LYS A 627 0.89 -48.89 -24.64
C LYS A 627 0.49 -47.71 -23.76
N CYS A 628 1.20 -46.60 -23.97
CA CYS A 628 0.82 -45.31 -23.42
C CYS A 628 -0.17 -44.63 -24.36
N VAL A 629 -1.31 -44.21 -23.81
CA VAL A 629 -2.43 -43.67 -24.57
C VAL A 629 -2.94 -42.39 -23.91
N HIS A 630 -3.59 -41.55 -24.71
CA HIS A 630 -4.20 -40.33 -24.21
C HIS A 630 -5.46 -40.66 -23.42
N ILE A 631 -5.72 -39.97 -22.32
CA ILE A 631 -6.87 -40.29 -21.46
C ILE A 631 -8.22 -40.16 -22.17
N GLN A 632 -8.33 -39.29 -23.18
CA GLN A 632 -9.58 -39.13 -23.94
C GLN A 632 -9.85 -40.26 -24.93
N ASP A 633 -8.81 -41.01 -25.33
CA ASP A 633 -8.95 -42.16 -26.22
C ASP A 633 -9.56 -43.37 -25.48
N ILE A 634 -9.65 -43.31 -24.14
CA ILE A 634 -10.21 -44.36 -23.30
C ILE A 634 -11.69 -44.10 -23.00
N PRO A 635 -12.59 -45.08 -23.28
CA PRO A 635 -13.99 -45.00 -22.88
C PRO A 635 -14.16 -44.74 -21.38
N ARG A 636 -15.04 -43.80 -21.00
CA ARG A 636 -15.29 -43.42 -19.60
C ARG A 636 -15.68 -44.59 -18.68
N THR A 637 -16.34 -45.61 -19.21
CA THR A 637 -16.69 -46.83 -18.46
C THR A 637 -15.44 -47.54 -17.94
N LEU A 638 -14.41 -47.66 -18.76
CA LEU A 638 -13.13 -48.29 -18.41
C LEU A 638 -12.25 -47.42 -17.51
N LEU A 639 -12.52 -46.11 -17.43
CA LEU A 639 -11.87 -45.22 -16.46
C LEU A 639 -12.48 -45.36 -15.06
N SER A 640 -13.66 -45.94 -14.93
CA SER A 640 -14.41 -46.03 -13.66
C SER A 640 -14.16 -47.36 -12.93
N ASP A 641 -13.80 -48.42 -13.66
CA ASP A 641 -13.58 -49.76 -13.11
C ASP A 641 -12.20 -49.93 -12.46
N GLY A 642 -12.20 -50.43 -11.23
CA GLY A 642 -11.01 -50.75 -10.44
C GLY A 642 -10.27 -52.02 -10.86
N ASP A 643 -10.57 -52.58 -12.04
CA ASP A 643 -10.04 -53.86 -12.55
C ASP A 643 -8.53 -53.83 -12.90
N GLY A 644 -7.84 -52.70 -12.70
CA GLY A 644 -6.40 -52.59 -12.90
C GLY A 644 -5.94 -52.61 -14.37
N VAL A 645 -6.88 -52.62 -15.33
CA VAL A 645 -6.58 -52.64 -16.78
C VAL A 645 -5.87 -51.38 -17.25
N ILE A 646 -6.24 -50.22 -16.70
CA ILE A 646 -5.63 -48.92 -17.00
C ILE A 646 -4.98 -48.36 -15.73
N SER A 647 -3.69 -48.06 -15.79
CA SER A 647 -3.02 -47.28 -14.74
C SER A 647 -3.06 -45.81 -15.10
N LYS A 648 -3.49 -44.99 -14.13
CA LYS A 648 -3.65 -43.53 -14.30
C LYS A 648 -2.57 -42.73 -13.60
N CYS A 649 -2.05 -43.26 -12.48
CA CYS A 649 -1.12 -42.57 -11.61
C CYS A 649 0.13 -43.41 -11.35
N PRO A 650 1.31 -42.79 -11.18
CA PRO A 650 2.53 -43.49 -10.81
C PRO A 650 2.37 -44.24 -9.48
N GLU A 651 3.04 -45.39 -9.34
CA GLU A 651 3.12 -46.06 -8.04
C GLU A 651 4.00 -45.24 -7.07
N GLU A 652 3.45 -44.92 -5.89
CA GLU A 652 4.20 -44.25 -4.83
C GLU A 652 5.25 -45.18 -4.23
N ALA A 653 6.51 -44.75 -4.20
CA ALA A 653 7.57 -45.48 -3.49
C ALA A 653 7.28 -45.57 -1.98
N ARG A 654 7.71 -46.67 -1.33
CA ARG A 654 7.40 -46.95 0.08
C ARG A 654 7.80 -45.83 1.06
N SER A 655 8.92 -45.15 0.81
CA SER A 655 9.37 -44.01 1.62
C SER A 655 8.43 -42.79 1.50
N PHE A 656 7.94 -42.51 0.30
CA PHE A 656 6.99 -41.42 0.03
C PHE A 656 5.60 -41.69 0.61
N LYS A 657 5.18 -42.97 0.71
CA LYS A 657 3.91 -43.34 1.36
C LYS A 657 3.87 -42.93 2.83
N ALA A 658 4.93 -43.21 3.60
CA ALA A 658 4.99 -42.82 5.00
C ALA A 658 4.93 -41.29 5.18
N GLN A 659 5.62 -40.54 4.32
CA GLN A 659 5.61 -39.07 4.36
C GLN A 659 4.26 -38.48 3.92
N SER A 660 3.62 -39.08 2.91
CA SER A 660 2.27 -38.75 2.43
C SER A 660 1.22 -38.98 3.53
N GLU A 661 1.32 -40.06 4.30
CA GLU A 661 0.43 -40.30 5.44
C GLU A 661 0.59 -39.24 6.54
N ILE A 662 1.83 -38.86 6.88
CA ILE A 662 2.09 -37.82 7.88
C ILE A 662 1.48 -36.48 7.42
N GLN A 663 1.66 -36.12 6.15
CA GLN A 663 1.07 -34.89 5.59
C GLN A 663 -0.46 -34.93 5.60
N LYS A 664 -1.09 -36.08 5.33
CA LYS A 664 -2.55 -36.22 5.41
C LYS A 664 -3.06 -36.07 6.84
N VAL A 665 -2.38 -36.63 7.83
CA VAL A 665 -2.71 -36.44 9.25
C VAL A 665 -2.69 -34.96 9.61
N ASP A 666 -1.58 -34.26 9.34
CA ASP A 666 -1.44 -32.83 9.63
C ASP A 666 -2.50 -31.97 8.90
N LYS A 667 -2.83 -32.31 7.65
CA LYS A 667 -3.90 -31.60 6.90
C LYS A 667 -5.29 -31.84 7.48
N CYS A 668 -5.62 -33.06 7.89
CA CYS A 668 -6.93 -33.37 8.49
C CYS A 668 -7.08 -32.67 9.84
N GLU A 669 -6.06 -32.72 10.70
CA GLU A 669 -6.08 -32.11 12.05
C GLU A 669 -6.24 -30.57 12.02
N LYS A 670 -5.93 -29.92 10.90
CA LYS A 670 -6.15 -28.47 10.70
C LYS A 670 -7.60 -28.09 10.44
N SER A 671 -8.49 -29.04 10.14
CA SER A 671 -9.91 -28.73 9.89
C SER A 671 -10.69 -28.63 11.21
N ASP A 672 -11.37 -27.52 11.41
CA ASP A 672 -12.17 -27.23 12.61
C ASP A 672 -13.67 -27.43 12.43
N ASN A 673 -14.11 -27.96 11.28
CA ASN A 673 -15.51 -28.20 10.95
C ASN A 673 -15.70 -29.46 10.09
N CYS A 674 -16.89 -30.07 10.20
CA CYS A 674 -17.21 -31.35 9.55
C CYS A 674 -17.11 -31.28 8.03
N ALA A 675 -17.73 -30.28 7.39
CA ALA A 675 -17.74 -30.16 5.94
C ALA A 675 -16.33 -29.96 5.36
N GLY A 676 -15.52 -29.11 6.00
CA GLY A 676 -14.11 -28.90 5.66
C GLY A 676 -13.23 -30.13 5.85
N CYS A 677 -13.58 -31.02 6.79
CA CYS A 677 -12.87 -32.27 7.03
C CYS A 677 -13.15 -33.28 5.91
N VAL A 678 -14.43 -33.57 5.64
CA VAL A 678 -14.83 -34.67 4.74
C VAL A 678 -14.80 -34.29 3.25
N GLN A 679 -14.86 -33.00 2.90
CA GLN A 679 -14.78 -32.54 1.51
C GLN A 679 -13.35 -32.20 1.08
N THR A 680 -12.46 -33.18 1.22
CA THR A 680 -11.07 -33.10 0.78
C THR A 680 -10.64 -34.39 0.07
N THR A 681 -9.62 -34.32 -0.78
CA THR A 681 -8.99 -35.51 -1.39
C THR A 681 -8.17 -36.34 -0.41
N ASN A 682 -7.93 -35.83 0.81
CA ASN A 682 -7.12 -36.50 1.83
C ASN A 682 -7.83 -37.68 2.53
N LYS A 683 -9.13 -37.90 2.26
CA LYS A 683 -9.96 -38.95 2.88
C LYS A 683 -10.01 -38.84 4.42
N CYS A 684 -10.14 -37.62 4.93
CA CYS A 684 -10.29 -37.40 6.36
C CYS A 684 -11.65 -37.92 6.90
N ILE A 685 -11.68 -38.20 8.19
CA ILE A 685 -12.83 -38.69 8.95
C ILE A 685 -13.11 -37.67 10.06
N TRP A 686 -14.38 -37.28 10.19
CA TRP A 686 -14.85 -36.40 11.26
C TRP A 686 -15.53 -37.21 12.35
N PHE A 687 -15.23 -36.92 13.61
CA PHE A 687 -15.87 -37.51 14.78
C PHE A 687 -16.88 -36.54 15.41
N GLU A 688 -17.96 -37.06 15.99
CA GLU A 688 -19.01 -36.23 16.64
C GLU A 688 -18.48 -35.36 17.79
N ASN A 689 -17.33 -35.69 18.38
CA ASN A 689 -16.65 -34.89 19.39
C ASN A 689 -15.94 -33.62 18.83
N GLY A 690 -15.99 -33.40 17.52
CA GLY A 690 -15.42 -32.23 16.85
C GLY A 690 -13.99 -32.41 16.33
N VAL A 691 -13.47 -33.64 16.30
CA VAL A 691 -12.09 -33.94 15.86
C VAL A 691 -12.07 -34.46 14.41
N CYS A 692 -11.18 -33.90 13.58
CA CYS A 692 -10.89 -34.38 12.23
C CYS A 692 -9.56 -35.14 12.19
N THR A 693 -9.52 -36.34 11.60
CA THR A 693 -8.27 -37.11 11.45
C THR A 693 -8.25 -37.95 10.17
N PHE A 694 -7.07 -38.39 9.77
CA PHE A 694 -6.89 -39.30 8.63
C PHE A 694 -7.12 -40.77 9.00
N LYS A 695 -6.83 -41.18 10.24
CA LYS A 695 -6.87 -42.60 10.66
C LYS A 695 -8.17 -42.95 11.35
N LYS A 696 -8.65 -44.18 11.13
CA LYS A 696 -9.77 -44.74 11.90
C LYS A 696 -9.40 -44.85 13.37
N CYS A 697 -10.41 -44.71 14.23
CA CYS A 697 -10.27 -44.86 15.67
C CYS A 697 -9.68 -46.25 16.01
N ARG A 698 -8.73 -46.32 16.95
CA ARG A 698 -8.27 -47.61 17.51
C ARG A 698 -9.36 -48.18 18.43
N GLU A 699 -9.47 -49.51 18.46
CA GLU A 699 -10.54 -50.27 19.15
C GLU A 699 -10.94 -49.66 20.51
N ASN A 700 -12.26 -49.42 20.70
CA ASN A 700 -12.98 -48.75 21.82
C ASN A 700 -13.45 -47.29 21.61
N CYS A 701 -13.69 -46.83 20.38
CA CYS A 701 -14.45 -45.59 20.18
C CYS A 701 -15.96 -45.88 20.12
N ALA A 702 -16.71 -45.37 21.10
CA ALA A 702 -18.18 -45.38 21.10
C ALA A 702 -18.78 -44.26 20.21
N GLU A 703 -17.94 -43.59 19.41
CA GLU A 703 -18.27 -42.39 18.66
C GLU A 703 -18.54 -42.70 17.18
N ARG A 704 -19.52 -41.99 16.60
CA ARG A 704 -19.93 -42.17 15.20
C ARG A 704 -18.93 -41.52 14.25
N GLU A 705 -18.43 -42.31 13.28
CA GLU A 705 -17.57 -41.83 12.19
C GLU A 705 -18.40 -41.15 11.10
N ILE A 706 -18.05 -39.91 10.73
CA ILE A 706 -18.61 -39.17 9.61
C ILE A 706 -17.59 -39.13 8.47
N THR A 707 -17.97 -39.67 7.32
CA THR A 707 -17.09 -39.82 6.14
C THR A 707 -17.65 -39.18 4.87
N SER A 708 -18.88 -38.67 4.93
CA SER A 708 -19.58 -38.05 3.81
C SER A 708 -20.25 -36.74 4.21
N LEU A 709 -20.41 -35.83 3.25
CA LEU A 709 -20.96 -34.50 3.50
C LEU A 709 -22.41 -34.54 4.01
N ASP A 710 -23.23 -35.48 3.52
CA ASP A 710 -24.65 -35.59 3.89
C ASP A 710 -24.86 -35.98 5.37
N GLN A 711 -23.82 -36.49 6.03
CA GLN A 711 -23.82 -36.83 7.45
C GLN A 711 -23.39 -35.65 8.34
N CYS A 712 -22.87 -34.56 7.75
CA CYS A 712 -22.42 -33.40 8.52
C CYS A 712 -23.61 -32.54 9.01
N PRO A 713 -23.56 -32.03 10.25
CA PRO A 713 -24.52 -31.04 10.70
C PRO A 713 -24.35 -29.73 9.92
N VAL A 714 -25.44 -28.99 9.75
CA VAL A 714 -25.40 -27.66 9.14
C VAL A 714 -24.77 -26.69 10.14
N ASP A 715 -23.60 -26.17 9.78
CA ASP A 715 -22.85 -25.21 10.60
C ASP A 715 -22.50 -23.95 9.79
N PRO A 716 -23.08 -22.78 10.14
CA PRO A 716 -22.75 -21.51 9.48
C PRO A 716 -21.43 -20.88 9.96
N ALA A 717 -20.79 -21.40 11.02
CA ALA A 717 -19.57 -20.83 11.60
C ALA A 717 -18.46 -20.60 10.58
N PRO A 718 -18.10 -21.59 9.72
CA PRO A 718 -17.00 -21.43 8.78
C PRO A 718 -17.28 -20.31 7.76
N THR A 719 -18.52 -20.19 7.30
CA THR A 719 -18.95 -19.14 6.38
C THR A 719 -18.86 -17.76 7.03
N CYS A 720 -19.40 -17.58 8.25
CA CYS A 720 -19.32 -16.28 8.93
C CYS A 720 -17.87 -15.86 9.20
N LYS A 721 -16.97 -16.80 9.55
CA LYS A 721 -15.54 -16.52 9.81
C LYS A 721 -14.80 -15.95 8.58
N GLN A 722 -15.32 -16.12 7.37
CA GLN A 722 -14.70 -15.64 6.13
C GLN A 722 -15.17 -14.26 5.69
N LEU A 723 -16.17 -13.69 6.37
CA LEU A 723 -16.75 -12.39 6.03
C LEU A 723 -16.07 -11.31 6.87
N HIS A 724 -15.21 -10.52 6.24
CA HIS A 724 -14.38 -9.54 6.93
C HIS A 724 -14.89 -8.10 6.80
N THR A 725 -16.09 -7.90 6.23
CA THR A 725 -16.75 -6.59 6.16
C THR A 725 -18.10 -6.65 6.86
N CYS A 726 -18.52 -5.55 7.50
CA CYS A 726 -19.84 -5.44 8.12
C CYS A 726 -20.95 -5.73 7.12
N THR A 727 -20.87 -5.13 5.92
CA THR A 727 -21.87 -5.29 4.86
C THR A 727 -21.99 -6.73 4.40
N ALA A 728 -20.87 -7.45 4.19
CA ALA A 728 -20.92 -8.86 3.82
C ALA A 728 -21.46 -9.72 4.97
N CYS A 729 -21.07 -9.45 6.23
CA CYS A 729 -21.57 -10.18 7.38
C CYS A 729 -23.09 -10.02 7.56
N SER A 730 -23.60 -8.78 7.45
CA SER A 730 -25.03 -8.47 7.57
C SER A 730 -25.85 -8.96 6.37
N SER A 731 -25.22 -9.37 5.26
CA SER A 731 -25.91 -9.99 4.13
C SER A 731 -26.25 -11.47 4.33
N GLN A 732 -25.83 -12.07 5.45
CA GLN A 732 -26.09 -13.46 5.80
C GLN A 732 -26.99 -13.55 7.04
N LEU A 733 -28.13 -14.23 6.93
CA LEU A 733 -29.11 -14.38 8.02
C LEU A 733 -28.55 -15.05 9.29
N SER A 734 -27.60 -15.97 9.12
CA SER A 734 -26.99 -16.72 10.23
C SER A 734 -25.76 -16.04 10.84
N CYS A 735 -25.40 -14.84 10.35
CA CYS A 735 -24.21 -14.12 10.79
C CYS A 735 -24.57 -12.75 11.38
N ARG A 736 -23.71 -12.25 12.27
CA ARG A 736 -23.82 -10.91 12.88
C ARG A 736 -22.45 -10.30 13.11
N TRP A 737 -22.33 -9.03 12.74
CA TRP A 737 -21.10 -8.27 12.90
C TRP A 737 -20.89 -7.86 14.37
N LYS A 738 -19.68 -8.04 14.89
CA LYS A 738 -19.27 -7.56 16.22
C LYS A 738 -18.23 -6.45 16.08
N TYR A 739 -18.62 -5.25 16.49
CA TYR A 739 -17.77 -4.05 16.39
C TYR A 739 -16.56 -4.06 17.32
N GLU A 740 -16.64 -4.67 18.51
CA GLU A 740 -15.54 -4.70 19.50
C GLU A 740 -14.23 -5.29 18.95
N ASN A 741 -14.36 -6.31 18.10
CA ASN A 741 -13.23 -7.07 17.55
C ASN A 741 -13.18 -7.03 16.02
N ALA A 742 -14.05 -6.24 15.37
CA ALA A 742 -14.25 -6.18 13.92
C ALA A 742 -14.32 -7.58 13.26
N LYS A 743 -15.19 -8.44 13.79
CA LYS A 743 -15.33 -9.84 13.34
C LYS A 743 -16.78 -10.21 13.12
N CYS A 744 -17.01 -11.00 12.07
CA CYS A 744 -18.29 -11.63 11.82
C CYS A 744 -18.42 -12.94 12.61
N THR A 745 -19.54 -13.13 13.29
CA THR A 745 -19.80 -14.29 14.15
C THR A 745 -21.19 -14.86 13.89
N ILE A 746 -21.47 -16.07 14.38
CA ILE A 746 -22.77 -16.71 14.21
C ILE A 746 -23.84 -15.96 15.03
N PHE A 747 -25.03 -15.82 14.46
CA PHE A 747 -26.22 -15.36 15.16
C PHE A 747 -27.22 -16.52 15.31
N PRO A 748 -27.55 -16.96 16.54
CA PRO A 748 -28.42 -18.12 16.75
C PRO A 748 -29.85 -17.81 16.30
N THR A 749 -30.28 -18.48 15.24
CA THR A 749 -31.66 -18.46 14.72
C THR A 749 -32.43 -19.65 15.27
N LEU A 750 -32.69 -19.70 16.59
CA LEU A 750 -33.56 -20.72 17.20
C LEU A 750 -34.63 -20.11 18.12
N VAL A 751 -35.83 -19.98 17.54
CA VAL A 751 -37.19 -20.31 18.06
C VAL A 751 -37.71 -19.63 19.35
N ASN A 752 -38.84 -18.91 19.17
CA ASN A 752 -39.91 -18.58 20.13
C ASN A 752 -39.55 -18.00 21.51
N THR A 753 -38.96 -16.80 21.53
CA THR A 753 -39.27 -15.87 22.63
C THR A 753 -39.75 -14.56 22.03
N THR A 754 -40.88 -14.08 22.56
CA THR A 754 -41.46 -12.75 22.30
C THR A 754 -40.53 -11.67 22.86
N THR A 755 -39.37 -11.51 22.25
CA THR A 755 -38.43 -10.43 22.52
C THR A 755 -38.25 -9.61 21.25
N GLU A 756 -38.28 -8.30 21.44
CA GLU A 756 -38.48 -7.25 20.46
C GLU A 756 -37.66 -7.40 19.16
N PRO A 757 -38.17 -6.87 18.02
CA PRO A 757 -37.43 -6.85 16.76
C PRO A 757 -36.09 -6.14 17.00
N SER A 758 -34.99 -6.91 16.98
CA SER A 758 -33.66 -6.34 17.13
C SER A 758 -33.44 -5.31 16.02
N GLU A 759 -33.07 -4.08 16.39
CA GLU A 759 -32.82 -2.99 15.45
C GLU A 759 -31.93 -3.43 14.28
N PRO A 760 -32.22 -2.99 13.04
CA PRO A 760 -31.40 -3.33 11.88
C PRO A 760 -29.97 -2.82 12.09
N ILE A 761 -28.98 -3.72 11.92
CA ILE A 761 -27.56 -3.37 12.03
C ILE A 761 -27.22 -2.38 10.92
N GLN A 762 -26.99 -1.14 11.30
CA GLN A 762 -26.49 -0.11 10.40
C GLN A 762 -24.97 -0.23 10.29
N CYS A 763 -24.47 -0.65 9.12
CA CYS A 763 -23.05 -0.69 8.85
C CYS A 763 -22.49 0.72 8.58
N PRO A 764 -21.24 1.00 8.99
CA PRO A 764 -20.55 2.23 8.62
C PRO A 764 -20.33 2.31 7.11
N LYS A 765 -20.10 3.52 6.60
CA LYS A 765 -19.76 3.74 5.20
C LYS A 765 -18.44 3.05 4.87
N VAL A 766 -18.39 2.38 3.73
CA VAL A 766 -17.17 1.73 3.23
C VAL A 766 -16.22 2.76 2.64
N CYS A 767 -14.92 2.47 2.62
CA CYS A 767 -13.90 3.42 2.16
C CYS A 767 -14.20 3.99 0.77
N ALA A 768 -14.69 3.15 -0.15
CA ALA A 768 -15.01 3.55 -1.51
C ALA A 768 -16.14 4.59 -1.65
N GLU A 769 -16.90 4.89 -0.59
CA GLU A 769 -17.90 5.96 -0.58
C GLU A 769 -17.29 7.33 -0.25
N TYR A 770 -16.05 7.38 0.27
CA TYR A 770 -15.36 8.65 0.52
C TYR A 770 -14.73 9.18 -0.76
N THR A 771 -15.18 10.36 -1.18
CA THR A 771 -14.74 11.02 -2.41
C THR A 771 -13.65 12.08 -2.18
N SER A 772 -13.18 12.25 -0.95
CA SER A 772 -12.14 13.23 -0.59
C SER A 772 -11.09 12.64 0.34
N CYS A 773 -9.84 13.13 0.23
CA CYS A 773 -8.73 12.69 1.07
C CYS A 773 -9.00 12.90 2.57
N LEU A 774 -9.55 14.07 2.94
CA LEU A 774 -9.81 14.40 4.34
C LEU A 774 -10.81 13.44 4.98
N ASN A 775 -11.90 13.11 4.28
CA ASN A 775 -12.90 12.17 4.80
C ASN A 775 -12.34 10.74 4.79
N CYS A 776 -11.58 10.36 3.76
CA CYS A 776 -10.95 9.04 3.66
C CYS A 776 -9.97 8.77 4.82
N THR A 777 -9.11 9.74 5.15
CA THR A 777 -8.04 9.60 6.15
C THR A 777 -8.49 9.85 7.60
N GLN A 778 -9.77 10.17 7.82
CA GLN A 778 -10.37 10.16 9.16
C GLN A 778 -10.62 8.74 9.67
N GLU A 779 -10.81 7.80 8.74
CA GLU A 779 -11.05 6.38 9.01
C GLU A 779 -9.81 5.53 8.68
N GLU A 780 -9.83 4.21 8.97
CA GLU A 780 -8.74 3.28 8.61
C GLU A 780 -8.70 2.95 7.10
N CYS A 781 -8.73 3.97 6.22
CA CYS A 781 -8.71 3.84 4.76
C CYS A 781 -7.40 4.38 4.13
N ILE A 782 -7.13 3.98 2.88
CA ILE A 782 -6.04 4.51 2.05
C ILE A 782 -6.63 5.45 0.99
N TRP A 783 -6.10 6.67 0.92
CA TRP A 783 -6.39 7.60 -0.18
C TRP A 783 -5.30 7.52 -1.25
N CYS A 784 -5.68 7.19 -2.49
CA CYS A 784 -4.79 7.28 -3.65
C CYS A 784 -4.93 8.63 -4.35
N GLN A 785 -3.83 9.36 -4.43
CA GLN A 785 -3.87 10.78 -4.77
C GLN A 785 -4.15 11.05 -6.26
N ASN A 786 -3.44 10.38 -7.17
CA ASN A 786 -3.61 10.60 -8.61
C ASN A 786 -4.90 9.98 -9.15
N GLU A 787 -5.38 8.89 -8.54
CA GLU A 787 -6.63 8.24 -8.93
C GLU A 787 -7.86 8.92 -8.34
N GLY A 788 -7.69 9.69 -7.25
CA GLY A 788 -8.80 10.33 -6.53
C GLY A 788 -9.77 9.31 -5.94
N ARG A 789 -9.24 8.19 -5.42
CA ARG A 789 -10.02 7.06 -4.91
C ARG A 789 -9.60 6.71 -3.49
N CYS A 790 -10.60 6.55 -2.62
CA CYS A 790 -10.44 5.97 -1.30
C CYS A 790 -10.71 4.47 -1.35
N ILE A 791 -9.85 3.65 -0.72
CA ILE A 791 -9.98 2.20 -0.70
C ILE A 791 -9.62 1.64 0.68
N ASP A 792 -10.09 0.43 0.98
CA ASP A 792 -9.70 -0.29 2.18
C ASP A 792 -8.20 -0.65 2.14
N LYS A 793 -7.55 -0.69 3.31
CA LYS A 793 -6.13 -0.99 3.42
C LYS A 793 -5.77 -2.35 2.81
N ASN A 794 -6.60 -3.36 3.05
CA ASN A 794 -6.41 -4.72 2.52
C ASN A 794 -6.78 -4.86 1.03
N ALA A 795 -7.24 -3.79 0.37
CA ALA A 795 -7.65 -3.80 -1.04
C ALA A 795 -6.64 -3.08 -1.95
N TYR A 796 -5.51 -2.60 -1.43
CA TYR A 796 -4.49 -1.85 -2.20
C TYR A 796 -4.00 -2.62 -3.42
N THR A 797 -3.45 -3.82 -3.22
CA THR A 797 -2.91 -4.66 -4.30
C THR A 797 -3.99 -5.09 -5.30
N ALA A 798 -5.21 -5.37 -4.85
CA ALA A 798 -6.33 -5.70 -5.73
C ALA A 798 -6.82 -4.49 -6.55
N SER A 799 -6.67 -3.28 -6.01
CA SER A 799 -7.12 -2.04 -6.66
C SER A 799 -6.09 -1.51 -7.66
N PHE A 800 -4.79 -1.61 -7.33
CA PHE A 800 -3.70 -1.01 -8.11
C PHE A 800 -2.56 -2.02 -8.41
N PRO A 801 -2.85 -3.16 -9.06
CA PRO A 801 -1.88 -4.24 -9.28
C PRO A 801 -0.72 -3.89 -10.23
N TYR A 802 -0.85 -2.80 -10.99
CA TYR A 802 0.13 -2.34 -11.99
C TYR A 802 0.80 -1.02 -11.60
N GLY A 803 0.74 -0.65 -10.31
CA GLY A 803 1.27 0.62 -9.83
C GLY A 803 0.46 1.83 -10.32
N GLN A 804 -0.84 1.70 -10.54
CA GLN A 804 -1.67 2.84 -10.95
C GLN A 804 -1.71 3.94 -9.87
N CYS A 805 -1.44 3.61 -8.60
CA CYS A 805 -1.37 4.59 -7.54
C CYS A 805 0.06 5.10 -7.34
N ARG A 806 0.33 6.31 -7.83
CA ARG A 806 1.65 6.96 -7.72
C ARG A 806 1.99 7.36 -6.30
N GLU A 807 1.00 7.79 -5.55
CA GLU A 807 1.15 8.18 -4.16
C GLU A 807 -0.14 7.88 -3.39
N TRP A 808 0.02 7.35 -2.18
CA TRP A 808 -1.07 7.13 -1.24
C TRP A 808 -0.78 7.72 0.14
N THR A 809 -1.84 7.99 0.90
CA THR A 809 -1.74 8.44 2.30
C THR A 809 -2.88 7.90 3.16
N THR A 810 -2.57 7.64 4.43
CA THR A 810 -3.54 7.36 5.51
C THR A 810 -3.60 8.51 6.52
N VAL A 811 -2.81 9.57 6.32
CA VAL A 811 -2.64 10.67 7.27
C VAL A 811 -3.31 11.93 6.73
N SER A 812 -4.21 12.50 7.52
CA SER A 812 -4.98 13.70 7.15
C SER A 812 -4.12 14.94 6.93
N THR A 813 -2.97 15.07 7.60
CA THR A 813 -2.04 16.19 7.37
C THR A 813 -1.32 16.13 6.02
N LYS A 814 -1.24 14.94 5.40
CA LYS A 814 -0.72 14.77 4.04
C LYS A 814 -1.81 15.02 2.98
N CYS A 815 -3.07 15.27 3.37
CA CYS A 815 -4.12 15.64 2.43
C CYS A 815 -3.97 17.08 1.97
N ARG A 816 -3.73 17.25 0.67
CA ARG A 816 -3.35 18.54 0.08
C ARG A 816 -4.52 19.30 -0.57
N SER A 817 -5.79 18.96 -0.29
CA SER A 817 -6.93 19.78 -0.76
C SER A 817 -8.16 19.71 0.15
N LYS A 818 -9.00 20.75 0.08
CA LYS A 818 -10.35 20.81 0.67
C LYS A 818 -11.48 20.41 -0.32
N GLY A 819 -11.16 19.86 -1.50
CA GLY A 819 -12.16 19.56 -2.53
C GLY A 819 -11.64 18.86 -3.79
N GLU A 820 -12.57 18.50 -4.67
CA GLU A 820 -12.57 17.59 -5.85
C GLU A 820 -11.51 17.85 -6.96
N GLU A 821 -10.54 18.74 -6.76
CA GLU A 821 -9.53 19.05 -7.77
C GLU A 821 -8.44 17.96 -7.86
N LYS A 822 -8.18 17.45 -9.08
CA LYS A 822 -7.16 16.43 -9.36
C LYS A 822 -5.72 16.93 -9.20
N SER A 823 -5.46 18.23 -9.35
CA SER A 823 -4.12 18.81 -9.13
C SER A 823 -4.05 19.51 -7.79
N GLN A 824 -3.19 19.04 -6.89
CA GLN A 824 -3.04 19.58 -5.54
C GLN A 824 -1.94 20.65 -5.42
N CYS A 825 -1.39 21.11 -6.53
CA CYS A 825 -0.27 22.04 -6.55
C CYS A 825 -0.58 23.34 -5.77
N SER A 826 -1.81 23.84 -5.84
CA SER A 826 -2.24 25.07 -5.18
C SER A 826 -2.11 25.06 -3.65
N PHE A 827 -1.97 23.87 -3.03
CA PHE A 827 -1.70 23.72 -1.60
C PHE A 827 -0.32 24.22 -1.19
N TYR A 828 0.66 24.10 -2.08
CA TYR A 828 2.04 24.43 -1.78
C TYR A 828 2.27 25.93 -1.88
N SER A 829 2.77 26.49 -0.77
CA SER A 829 3.01 27.92 -0.65
C SER A 829 4.48 28.28 -0.85
N THR A 830 5.38 27.33 -1.03
CA THR A 830 6.80 27.61 -1.33
C THR A 830 7.22 26.90 -2.60
N CYS A 831 8.21 27.48 -3.31
CA CYS A 831 8.76 26.83 -4.50
C CYS A 831 9.36 25.45 -4.18
N ALA A 832 10.05 25.30 -3.05
CA ALA A 832 10.65 24.03 -2.64
C ALA A 832 9.58 22.93 -2.49
N GLN A 833 8.56 23.17 -1.67
CA GLN A 833 7.47 22.20 -1.47
C GLN A 833 6.68 21.93 -2.75
N CYS A 834 6.50 22.95 -3.60
CA CYS A 834 5.85 22.79 -4.89
C CYS A 834 6.59 21.81 -5.79
N ARG A 835 7.93 21.89 -5.81
CA ARG A 835 8.77 21.04 -6.64
C ARG A 835 8.90 19.61 -6.10
N ASP A 836 8.65 19.37 -4.83
CA ASP A 836 8.66 18.01 -4.25
C ASP A 836 7.55 17.12 -4.84
N ASP A 837 6.47 17.72 -5.36
CA ASP A 837 5.43 17.00 -6.08
C ASP A 837 5.80 16.89 -7.57
N PRO A 838 5.86 15.66 -8.13
CA PRO A 838 6.28 15.45 -9.51
C PRO A 838 5.34 16.12 -10.54
N ALA A 839 4.08 16.36 -10.18
CA ALA A 839 3.07 16.96 -11.06
C ALA A 839 3.09 18.50 -11.08
N CYS A 840 3.89 19.14 -10.23
CA CYS A 840 3.78 20.56 -9.93
C CYS A 840 5.03 21.36 -10.32
N GLY A 841 4.82 22.61 -10.71
CA GLY A 841 5.87 23.61 -10.92
C GLY A 841 5.49 24.97 -10.36
N TRP A 842 6.50 25.78 -10.06
CA TRP A 842 6.33 27.10 -9.45
C TRP A 842 6.31 28.19 -10.52
N CYS A 843 5.30 29.05 -10.48
CA CYS A 843 5.26 30.25 -11.30
C CYS A 843 5.59 31.48 -10.45
N ASP A 844 6.72 32.11 -10.73
CA ASP A 844 7.15 33.37 -10.11
C ASP A 844 6.24 34.52 -10.55
N ASP A 845 5.85 35.39 -9.62
CA ASP A 845 4.96 36.52 -9.92
C ASP A 845 5.64 37.67 -10.69
N GLY A 846 6.97 37.62 -10.83
CA GLY A 846 7.82 38.61 -11.49
C GLY A 846 8.35 39.70 -10.55
N SER A 847 7.98 39.69 -9.26
CA SER A 847 8.41 40.68 -8.27
C SER A 847 9.89 40.52 -7.86
N LYS A 848 10.49 39.35 -8.15
CA LYS A 848 11.85 38.97 -7.71
C LYS A 848 12.03 39.01 -6.18
N THR A 849 10.95 38.74 -5.45
CA THR A 849 10.95 38.64 -3.99
C THR A 849 10.71 37.21 -3.49
N GLY A 850 10.51 36.26 -4.41
CA GLY A 850 10.16 34.87 -4.11
C GLY A 850 8.66 34.59 -4.01
N LEU A 851 7.81 35.56 -4.36
CA LEU A 851 6.37 35.35 -4.48
C LEU A 851 6.02 34.55 -5.73
N GLY A 852 4.97 33.75 -5.63
CA GLY A 852 4.52 32.95 -6.76
C GLY A 852 3.35 32.05 -6.45
N LYS A 853 3.02 31.20 -7.42
CA LYS A 853 1.93 30.23 -7.34
C LYS A 853 2.41 28.87 -7.83
N CYS A 854 2.11 27.83 -7.06
CA CYS A 854 2.34 26.46 -7.47
C CYS A 854 1.18 25.98 -8.36
N MET A 855 1.49 25.43 -9.53
CA MET A 855 0.50 25.01 -10.54
C MET A 855 0.87 23.64 -11.12
N PRO A 856 -0.11 22.85 -11.61
CA PRO A 856 0.17 21.65 -12.37
C PRO A 856 0.93 21.98 -13.66
N GLY A 857 1.88 21.13 -14.04
CA GLY A 857 2.69 21.34 -15.22
C GLY A 857 3.88 20.41 -15.33
N GLY A 858 4.47 20.39 -16.53
CA GLY A 858 5.76 19.78 -16.81
C GLY A 858 6.89 20.80 -16.84
N TYR A 859 8.05 20.40 -17.34
CA TYR A 859 9.18 21.30 -17.54
C TYR A 859 8.88 22.44 -18.53
N ALA A 860 8.13 22.16 -19.60
CA ALA A 860 7.80 23.11 -20.65
C ALA A 860 6.84 24.22 -20.20
N GLY A 861 6.10 24.01 -19.11
CA GLY A 861 5.18 25.00 -18.58
C GLY A 861 3.97 24.40 -17.84
N PRO A 862 3.05 25.26 -17.40
CA PRO A 862 1.84 24.81 -16.72
C PRO A 862 0.88 24.09 -17.67
N THR A 863 0.33 22.98 -17.20
CA THR A 863 -0.63 22.15 -17.93
C THR A 863 -1.85 21.88 -17.07
N LEU A 864 -3.01 21.71 -17.71
CA LEU A 864 -4.19 21.17 -17.06
C LEU A 864 -4.48 19.81 -17.70
N HIS A 865 -4.10 18.74 -17.01
CA HIS A 865 -4.03 17.40 -17.59
C HIS A 865 -3.10 17.40 -18.81
N THR A 866 -3.61 17.01 -19.98
CA THR A 866 -2.85 16.94 -21.24
C THR A 866 -2.89 18.24 -22.05
N ARG A 867 -3.53 19.30 -21.56
CA ARG A 867 -3.65 20.58 -22.28
C ARG A 867 -2.69 21.62 -21.71
N SER A 868 -1.77 22.11 -22.54
CA SER A 868 -0.94 23.27 -22.20
C SER A 868 -1.81 24.50 -21.95
N LEU A 869 -1.54 25.21 -20.85
CA LEU A 869 -2.22 26.46 -20.57
C LEU A 869 -1.59 27.61 -21.39
N PRO A 870 -2.33 28.70 -21.68
CA PRO A 870 -1.78 29.84 -22.40
C PRO A 870 -0.53 30.39 -21.71
N SER A 871 0.47 30.84 -22.49
CA SER A 871 1.70 31.47 -21.97
C SER A 871 1.42 32.68 -21.07
N SER A 872 0.26 33.33 -21.25
CA SER A 872 -0.20 34.41 -20.36
C SER A 872 -0.45 33.95 -18.91
N THR A 873 -0.71 32.66 -18.67
CA THR A 873 -0.91 32.09 -17.33
C THR A 873 0.40 32.07 -16.55
N CYS A 874 1.47 31.59 -17.17
CA CYS A 874 2.84 31.72 -16.68
C CYS A 874 3.82 31.74 -17.86
N PRO A 875 4.54 32.86 -18.09
CA PRO A 875 5.60 32.91 -19.07
C PRO A 875 6.70 31.90 -18.74
N SER A 876 7.34 31.32 -19.76
CA SER A 876 8.40 30.31 -19.61
C SER A 876 9.57 30.81 -18.74
N GLU A 877 9.93 32.09 -18.86
CA GLU A 877 11.00 32.74 -18.06
C GLU A 877 10.69 32.81 -16.56
N ARG A 878 9.43 32.63 -16.17
CA ARG A 878 8.94 32.67 -14.78
C ARG A 878 8.50 31.29 -14.28
N TRP A 879 8.64 30.25 -15.11
CA TRP A 879 8.25 28.90 -14.79
C TRP A 879 9.45 28.10 -14.25
N HIS A 880 9.27 27.51 -13.08
CA HIS A 880 10.31 26.89 -12.28
C HIS A 880 9.89 25.47 -11.90
N PHE A 881 10.33 24.49 -12.68
CA PHE A 881 9.98 23.07 -12.49
C PHE A 881 11.09 22.27 -11.77
N THR A 882 12.34 22.41 -12.21
CA THR A 882 13.48 21.66 -11.64
C THR A 882 14.39 22.49 -10.76
N THR A 883 14.24 23.82 -10.72
CA THR A 883 15.01 24.75 -9.90
C THR A 883 14.08 25.84 -9.39
N CYS A 884 14.42 26.49 -8.27
CA CYS A 884 13.65 27.63 -7.77
C CYS A 884 14.21 28.97 -8.28
N PRO A 885 13.38 30.03 -8.30
CA PRO A 885 13.88 31.38 -8.53
C PRO A 885 15.01 31.68 -7.55
N ALA A 886 16.05 32.38 -8.02
CA ALA A 886 17.22 32.69 -7.18
C ALA A 886 16.83 33.42 -5.89
N CYS A 887 15.81 34.28 -5.94
CA CYS A 887 15.31 34.99 -4.77
C CYS A 887 14.08 34.30 -4.17
N GLN A 888 14.17 33.92 -2.90
CA GLN A 888 13.11 33.25 -2.13
C GLN A 888 12.94 33.94 -0.77
N CYS A 889 12.50 35.20 -0.76
CA CYS A 889 12.33 36.00 0.47
C CYS A 889 10.87 36.15 0.88
N ASN A 890 10.00 35.26 0.42
CA ASN A 890 8.57 35.21 0.73
C ASN A 890 7.81 36.53 0.51
N GLY A 891 8.28 37.42 -0.37
CA GLY A 891 7.64 38.72 -0.60
C GLY A 891 8.06 39.84 0.36
N HIS A 892 8.91 39.56 1.34
CA HIS A 892 9.27 40.50 2.40
C HIS A 892 10.63 41.16 2.24
N ALA A 893 11.40 40.76 1.23
CA ALA A 893 12.62 41.42 0.82
C ALA A 893 12.93 41.12 -0.66
N SER A 894 13.77 41.94 -1.28
CA SER A 894 14.45 41.59 -2.53
C SER A 894 15.81 40.98 -2.20
N CYS A 895 16.39 40.21 -3.12
CA CYS A 895 17.73 39.66 -2.94
C CYS A 895 18.81 40.60 -3.49
N ARG A 896 20.04 40.47 -2.98
CA ARG A 896 21.20 41.14 -3.59
C ARG A 896 21.43 40.55 -4.98
N ALA A 897 21.80 41.40 -5.95
CA ALA A 897 21.89 41.05 -7.38
C ALA A 897 22.54 39.66 -7.61
N ASN A 898 21.77 38.75 -8.20
CA ASN A 898 22.14 37.36 -8.55
C ASN A 898 22.52 36.44 -7.36
N THR A 899 22.11 36.77 -6.14
CA THR A 899 22.29 35.90 -4.96
C THR A 899 20.95 35.42 -4.39
N SER A 900 20.97 34.33 -3.63
CA SER A 900 19.81 33.86 -2.86
C SER A 900 19.68 34.50 -1.47
N THR A 901 20.51 35.49 -1.17
CA THR A 901 20.54 36.16 0.13
C THR A 901 19.56 37.33 0.15
N CYS A 902 18.59 37.24 1.05
CA CYS A 902 17.61 38.30 1.28
C CYS A 902 18.25 39.56 1.85
N LEU A 903 17.82 40.72 1.37
CA LEU A 903 18.02 41.97 2.08
C LEU A 903 17.28 41.94 3.44
N PRO A 904 17.56 42.86 4.36
CA PRO A 904 16.89 42.91 5.66
C PRO A 904 15.37 42.81 5.51
N CYS A 905 14.80 41.83 6.18
CA CYS A 905 13.38 41.48 6.10
C CYS A 905 12.49 42.65 6.52
N ARG A 906 11.41 42.87 5.76
CA ARG A 906 10.39 43.89 6.04
C ARG A 906 9.13 43.24 6.60
N ASN A 907 8.09 44.03 6.86
CA ASN A 907 6.78 43.55 7.30
C ASN A 907 6.80 42.68 8.57
N LEU A 908 7.69 43.00 9.52
CA LEU A 908 7.79 42.31 10.82
C LEU A 908 8.18 40.84 10.70
N THR A 909 9.00 40.52 9.69
CA THR A 909 9.52 39.18 9.44
C THR A 909 11.03 39.10 9.71
N MET A 910 11.54 37.88 9.88
CA MET A 910 12.93 37.54 10.10
C MET A 910 13.23 36.12 9.57
N GLY A 911 14.50 35.76 9.61
CA GLY A 911 15.01 34.50 9.06
C GLY A 911 15.81 34.73 7.77
N PRO A 912 16.58 33.73 7.30
CA PRO A 912 17.36 33.84 6.07
C PRO A 912 16.50 34.09 4.82
N HIS A 913 15.23 33.69 4.85
CA HIS A 913 14.25 33.81 3.76
C HIS A 913 13.03 34.65 4.16
N CYS A 914 13.12 35.40 5.26
CA CYS A 914 12.00 36.16 5.83
C CYS A 914 10.76 35.30 6.12
N GLU A 915 10.99 34.04 6.49
CA GLU A 915 9.99 32.98 6.61
C GLU A 915 9.33 32.89 8.00
N ARG A 916 9.77 33.72 8.97
CA ARG A 916 9.23 33.74 10.34
C ARG A 916 8.89 35.15 10.79
N CYS A 917 7.93 35.28 11.69
CA CYS A 917 7.61 36.55 12.33
C CYS A 917 8.69 36.93 13.35
N VAL A 918 8.93 38.24 13.51
CA VAL A 918 9.81 38.74 14.57
C VAL A 918 9.20 38.50 15.96
N PRO A 919 10.00 38.38 17.04
CA PRO A 919 9.49 38.21 18.40
C PRO A 919 8.43 39.25 18.77
N GLY A 920 7.35 38.79 19.40
CA GLY A 920 6.18 39.63 19.72
C GLY A 920 5.13 39.71 18.61
N TYR A 921 5.34 39.00 17.51
CA TYR A 921 4.38 38.83 16.42
C TYR A 921 4.24 37.35 16.05
N TRP A 922 3.09 36.99 15.50
CA TRP A 922 2.77 35.63 15.08
C TRP A 922 2.02 35.60 13.75
N GLY A 923 2.02 34.44 13.11
CA GLY A 923 1.37 34.20 11.82
C GLY A 923 2.27 33.40 10.89
N ASN A 924 1.83 33.22 9.65
CA ASN A 924 2.60 32.56 8.62
C ASN A 924 2.97 33.59 7.53
N PRO A 925 4.21 34.11 7.50
CA PRO A 925 4.64 35.09 6.49
C PRO A 925 5.04 34.46 5.15
N VAL A 926 4.95 33.13 5.00
CA VAL A 926 5.31 32.46 3.76
C VAL A 926 4.49 33.00 2.58
N ASN A 927 5.17 33.24 1.45
CA ASN A 927 4.57 33.69 0.18
C ASN A 927 3.64 34.91 0.29
N GLY A 928 4.09 35.95 0.99
CA GLY A 928 3.37 37.22 1.13
C GLY A 928 2.35 37.23 2.26
N GLY A 929 2.41 36.22 3.13
CA GLY A 929 1.64 36.17 4.37
C GLY A 929 1.97 37.33 5.31
N LYS A 930 1.24 37.45 6.42
CA LYS A 930 1.35 38.60 7.33
C LYS A 930 1.58 38.15 8.76
N CYS A 931 2.39 38.93 9.46
CA CYS A 931 2.60 38.82 10.90
C CYS A 931 1.69 39.80 11.63
N GLN A 932 1.04 39.31 12.68
CA GLN A 932 0.15 40.07 13.55
C GLN A 932 0.78 40.18 14.95
N PRO A 933 0.53 41.28 15.69
CA PRO A 933 1.05 41.43 17.04
C PRO A 933 0.47 40.36 17.97
N CYS A 934 1.24 39.94 18.98
CA CYS A 934 0.73 39.09 20.05
C CYS A 934 -0.27 39.86 20.93
N GLU A 935 -1.53 39.44 20.94
CA GLU A 935 -2.59 40.08 21.73
C GLU A 935 -2.78 39.41 23.09
N CYS A 936 -1.82 39.58 24.01
CA CYS A 936 -1.80 38.87 25.30
C CYS A 936 -2.45 39.63 26.47
N ASN A 937 -3.45 40.48 26.20
CA ASN A 937 -4.16 41.29 27.20
C ASN A 937 -3.25 42.09 28.17
N GLY A 938 -2.06 42.49 27.72
CA GLY A 938 -1.07 43.19 28.56
C GLY A 938 -0.35 42.30 29.59
N GLN A 939 -0.61 41.00 29.62
CA GLN A 939 -0.05 40.02 30.56
C GLN A 939 1.14 39.23 29.98
N ALA A 940 1.50 39.48 28.71
CA ALA A 940 2.72 39.03 28.07
C ALA A 940 3.01 39.89 26.84
N THR A 941 4.25 39.86 26.36
CA THR A 941 4.67 40.48 25.09
C THR A 941 5.12 39.46 24.05
N GLN A 942 5.29 38.20 24.44
CA GLN A 942 5.70 37.10 23.57
C GLN A 942 4.60 36.05 23.47
N CYS A 943 4.46 35.50 22.27
CA CYS A 943 3.55 34.41 21.97
C CYS A 943 4.21 33.40 21.04
N HIS A 944 3.57 32.24 20.88
CA HIS A 944 3.96 31.21 19.96
C HIS A 944 3.86 31.73 18.52
N SER A 945 4.96 31.64 17.78
CA SER A 945 5.13 32.30 16.47
C SER A 945 4.12 31.88 15.40
N GLU A 946 3.54 30.68 15.49
CA GLU A 946 2.57 30.19 14.50
C GLU A 946 1.12 30.29 14.97
N SER A 947 0.86 30.13 16.26
CA SER A 947 -0.50 29.98 16.80
C SER A 947 -1.00 31.20 17.54
N GLY A 948 -0.13 32.17 17.84
CA GLY A 948 -0.49 33.36 18.61
C GLY A 948 -0.67 33.11 20.10
N LYS A 949 -0.52 31.86 20.57
CA LYS A 949 -0.70 31.51 21.98
C LYS A 949 0.34 32.18 22.87
N CYS A 950 -0.12 32.98 23.81
CA CYS A 950 0.72 33.80 24.66
C CYS A 950 1.51 32.99 25.70
N TYR A 951 2.76 33.40 25.93
CA TYR A 951 3.58 32.91 27.02
C TYR A 951 3.39 33.82 28.24
N CYS A 952 2.37 33.52 29.05
CA CYS A 952 2.00 34.35 30.20
C CYS A 952 3.17 34.54 31.17
N THR A 953 3.42 35.78 31.59
CA THR A 953 4.56 36.09 32.47
C THR A 953 4.26 35.89 33.95
N THR A 954 2.98 35.74 34.32
CA THR A 954 2.56 35.50 35.71
C THR A 954 2.04 34.08 35.89
N LYS A 955 2.59 33.34 36.86
CA LYS A 955 2.14 31.99 37.19
C LYS A 955 0.70 32.03 37.69
N GLY A 956 -0.15 31.16 37.14
CA GLY A 956 -1.58 31.09 37.45
C GLY A 956 -2.49 31.78 36.43
N LEU A 957 -1.93 32.49 35.45
CA LEU A 957 -2.67 32.90 34.25
C LEU A 957 -2.76 31.74 33.26
N ALA A 958 -3.91 31.62 32.60
CA ALA A 958 -4.25 30.60 31.63
C ALA A 958 -5.12 31.19 30.51
N GLY A 959 -5.39 30.39 29.46
CA GLY A 959 -6.01 30.87 28.22
C GLY A 959 -4.99 31.07 27.11
N ASP A 960 -5.45 31.24 25.88
CA ASP A 960 -4.54 31.41 24.74
C ASP A 960 -4.00 32.84 24.66
N HIS A 961 -4.66 33.80 25.32
CA HIS A 961 -4.29 35.23 25.43
C HIS A 961 -4.09 35.68 26.88
N CYS A 962 -3.85 34.74 27.82
CA CYS A 962 -3.69 35.00 29.25
C CYS A 962 -4.90 35.71 29.92
N GLU A 963 -6.11 35.43 29.43
CA GLU A 963 -7.34 36.11 29.77
C GLU A 963 -8.08 35.54 31.00
N LYS A 964 -7.62 34.43 31.57
CA LYS A 964 -8.29 33.76 32.71
C LYS A 964 -7.30 33.19 33.71
N CYS A 965 -7.80 32.81 34.89
CA CYS A 965 -7.00 32.13 35.91
C CYS A 965 -7.03 30.61 35.75
N ASP A 966 -5.94 29.94 36.14
CA ASP A 966 -5.82 28.50 36.23
C ASP A 966 -6.54 27.95 37.47
N ALA A 967 -7.86 27.88 37.38
CA ALA A 967 -8.72 27.39 38.47
C ALA A 967 -8.40 25.93 38.85
N THR A 968 -7.91 25.13 37.91
CA THR A 968 -7.47 23.74 38.15
C THR A 968 -6.32 23.63 39.15
N ASN A 969 -5.46 24.65 39.21
CA ASN A 969 -4.34 24.73 40.15
C ASN A 969 -4.60 25.76 41.27
N HIS A 970 -5.85 26.00 41.63
CA HIS A 970 -6.27 26.88 42.73
C HIS A 970 -5.87 28.36 42.60
N TYR A 971 -5.75 28.85 41.36
CA TYR A 971 -5.58 30.27 41.10
C TYR A 971 -6.94 30.93 40.83
N HIS A 972 -7.21 32.03 41.52
CA HIS A 972 -8.48 32.75 41.45
C HIS A 972 -8.24 34.26 41.29
N GLY A 973 -9.16 34.95 40.61
CA GLY A 973 -9.06 36.39 40.33
C GLY A 973 -9.73 36.75 39.01
N ASP A 974 -9.61 38.03 38.61
CA ASP A 974 -10.04 38.55 37.33
C ASP A 974 -8.87 39.30 36.66
N PRO A 975 -8.21 38.69 35.65
CA PRO A 975 -7.06 39.30 34.98
C PRO A 975 -7.43 40.30 33.87
N ALA A 976 -8.72 40.47 33.53
CA ALA A 976 -9.15 41.25 32.35
C ALA A 976 -9.00 42.78 32.50
N ASN A 977 -8.92 43.32 33.72
CA ASN A 977 -8.90 44.77 34.01
C ASN A 977 -7.72 45.20 34.90
N LYS A 978 -6.47 44.93 34.47
CA LYS A 978 -5.23 45.17 35.25
C LYS A 978 -5.15 44.37 36.57
N GLY A 979 -6.09 43.46 36.81
CA GLY A 979 -6.02 42.49 37.91
C GLY A 979 -5.05 41.36 37.60
N SER A 980 -4.86 40.47 38.56
CA SER A 980 -4.04 39.27 38.39
C SER A 980 -4.71 38.05 39.03
N CYS A 981 -4.09 36.90 38.87
CA CYS A 981 -4.52 35.65 39.48
C CYS A 981 -3.69 35.37 40.72
N TYR A 982 -4.35 34.91 41.77
CA TYR A 982 -3.74 34.70 43.08
C TYR A 982 -3.92 33.26 43.51
N TYR A 983 -2.88 32.68 44.08
CA TYR A 983 -3.00 31.43 44.79
C TYR A 983 -3.47 31.69 46.22
N ASP A 984 -4.54 31.00 46.62
CA ASP A 984 -5.08 31.08 47.99
C ASP A 984 -4.22 30.26 48.96
N LEU A 985 -3.44 30.94 49.80
CA LEU A 985 -2.67 30.29 50.85
C LEU A 985 -3.61 29.97 52.01
N THR A 986 -3.66 28.69 52.40
CA THR A 986 -4.35 28.28 53.63
C THR A 986 -3.50 28.68 54.84
N ILE A 987 -4.14 29.26 55.85
CA ILE A 987 -3.46 29.64 57.09
C ILE A 987 -2.98 28.42 57.88
N ASP A 988 -1.89 28.56 58.63
CA ASP A 988 -1.23 27.50 59.41
C ASP A 988 -0.60 26.39 58.55
N TYR A 989 -0.48 26.60 57.24
CA TYR A 989 0.22 25.73 56.30
C TYR A 989 1.40 26.43 55.64
N GLN A 990 2.44 25.65 55.35
CA GLN A 990 3.60 26.09 54.59
C GLN A 990 3.56 25.49 53.19
N PHE A 991 3.65 26.34 52.17
CA PHE A 991 3.63 25.94 50.77
C PHE A 991 5.02 26.07 50.15
N THR A 992 5.34 25.16 49.23
CA THR A 992 6.56 25.22 48.42
C THR A 992 6.20 25.17 46.94
N PHE A 993 6.53 26.23 46.20
CA PHE A 993 6.31 26.33 44.77
C PHE A 993 7.64 26.12 44.05
N ASN A 994 7.69 25.19 43.10
CA ASN A 994 8.88 24.89 42.31
C ASN A 994 8.65 25.20 40.83
N LEU A 995 9.31 26.26 40.36
CA LEU A 995 9.28 26.75 38.97
C LEU A 995 10.60 26.36 38.29
N SER A 996 10.83 25.07 38.09
CA SER A 996 12.08 24.56 37.48
C SER A 996 11.86 23.81 36.16
N LYS A 997 10.61 23.71 35.67
CA LYS A 997 10.33 23.00 34.41
C LYS A 997 10.64 23.88 33.20
N LYS A 998 10.92 23.25 32.06
CA LYS A 998 11.18 23.97 30.78
C LYS A 998 10.01 24.87 30.35
N GLU A 999 8.79 24.48 30.67
CA GLU A 999 7.55 25.24 30.43
C GLU A 999 7.41 26.47 31.34
N ASP A 1000 8.07 26.48 32.51
CA ASP A 1000 7.97 27.58 33.47
C ASP A 1000 8.88 28.77 33.10
N ARG A 1001 9.78 28.62 32.12
CA ARG A 1001 10.84 29.59 31.76
C ARG A 1001 10.36 31.02 31.43
N HIS A 1002 9.07 31.18 31.15
CA HIS A 1002 8.47 32.45 30.76
C HIS A 1002 7.90 33.24 31.96
N TYR A 1003 7.79 32.62 33.13
CA TYR A 1003 7.26 33.30 34.32
C TYR A 1003 8.30 34.20 34.97
N THR A 1004 7.89 35.43 35.26
CA THR A 1004 8.68 36.44 35.99
C THR A 1004 7.95 36.95 37.23
N GLN A 1005 6.73 36.48 37.46
CA GLN A 1005 5.88 36.87 38.58
C GLN A 1005 4.99 35.71 39.08
N ILE A 1006 4.69 35.70 40.38
CA ILE A 1006 3.70 34.83 41.01
C ILE A 1006 3.05 35.57 42.18
N ASN A 1007 1.73 35.46 42.32
CA ASN A 1007 0.98 36.20 43.31
C ASN A 1007 0.23 35.25 44.25
N PHE A 1008 0.19 35.62 45.53
CA PHE A 1008 -0.46 34.88 46.59
C PHE A 1008 -1.42 35.79 47.34
N ARG A 1009 -2.44 35.20 47.97
CA ARG A 1009 -3.27 35.90 48.93
C ARG A 1009 -3.60 35.03 50.13
N ASN A 1010 -3.78 35.66 51.29
CA ASN A 1010 -4.22 35.00 52.52
C ASN A 1010 -5.15 35.94 53.30
N SER A 1011 -6.20 35.41 53.90
CA SER A 1011 -7.07 36.17 54.81
C SER A 1011 -7.04 35.50 56.18
N PRO A 1012 -6.38 36.10 57.19
CA PRO A 1012 -6.36 35.54 58.54
C PRO A 1012 -7.75 35.51 59.19
N ILE A 1013 -8.15 34.34 59.69
CA ILE A 1013 -9.52 34.08 60.14
C ILE A 1013 -9.70 34.14 61.67
N LYS A 1014 -8.61 34.04 62.45
CA LYS A 1014 -8.69 34.07 63.93
C LYS A 1014 -8.60 35.53 64.40
N PRO A 1015 -9.66 36.13 64.96
CA PRO A 1015 -9.66 37.57 65.31
C PRO A 1015 -8.68 37.89 66.46
N ASP A 1016 -8.41 36.91 67.32
CA ASP A 1016 -7.68 37.12 68.57
C ASP A 1016 -6.18 36.81 68.55
N ILE A 1017 -5.64 36.40 67.40
CA ILE A 1017 -4.26 35.94 67.26
C ILE A 1017 -3.55 36.74 66.15
N ASP A 1018 -2.35 37.24 66.43
CA ASP A 1018 -1.50 37.90 65.43
C ASP A 1018 -1.14 36.93 64.28
N ALA A 1019 -0.96 37.45 63.07
CA ALA A 1019 -0.59 36.65 61.91
C ALA A 1019 0.92 36.78 61.63
N ASP A 1020 1.64 35.67 61.75
CA ASP A 1020 3.05 35.57 61.39
C ASP A 1020 3.19 35.20 59.91
N PHE A 1021 3.97 35.98 59.15
CA PHE A 1021 4.27 35.76 57.75
C PHE A 1021 5.74 35.41 57.55
N GLN A 1022 6.00 34.40 56.72
CA GLN A 1022 7.34 34.01 56.31
C GLN A 1022 7.39 33.69 54.81
N ILE A 1023 8.45 34.14 54.14
CA ILE A 1023 8.75 33.78 52.75
C ILE A 1023 10.27 33.63 52.51
N THR A 1024 10.63 32.65 51.69
CA THR A 1024 12.01 32.37 51.28
C THR A 1024 12.02 32.02 49.78
N CYS A 1025 12.76 32.79 49.00
CA CYS A 1025 13.01 32.55 47.57
C CYS A 1025 14.44 32.02 47.36
N SER A 1026 14.60 31.03 46.49
CA SER A 1026 15.90 30.40 46.20
C SER A 1026 16.85 31.23 45.34
N VAL A 1027 16.32 32.18 44.58
CA VAL A 1027 17.09 33.14 43.79
C VAL A 1027 16.74 34.58 44.20
N MET A 1028 17.54 35.54 43.76
CA MET A 1028 17.21 36.95 43.95
C MET A 1028 15.89 37.27 43.24
N ALA A 1029 14.88 37.62 44.02
CA ALA A 1029 13.56 38.04 43.59
C ALA A 1029 13.08 39.17 44.50
N LYS A 1030 12.20 40.02 43.99
CA LYS A 1030 11.57 41.09 44.76
C LYS A 1030 10.17 40.71 45.18
N MET A 1031 9.69 41.33 46.25
CA MET A 1031 8.32 41.16 46.71
C MET A 1031 7.69 42.45 47.21
N ASN A 1032 6.37 42.54 47.03
CA ASN A 1032 5.50 43.54 47.64
C ASN A 1032 4.43 42.83 48.48
N ILE A 1033 4.07 43.41 49.63
CA ILE A 1033 2.97 42.96 50.46
C ILE A 1033 1.99 44.11 50.61
N THR A 1034 0.74 43.90 50.23
CA THR A 1034 -0.36 44.86 50.38
C THR A 1034 -1.48 44.23 51.21
N MET A 1035 -2.39 45.06 51.71
CA MET A 1035 -3.63 44.58 52.34
C MET A 1035 -4.86 45.23 51.70
N ARG A 1036 -5.99 44.54 51.78
CA ARG A 1036 -7.31 45.10 51.51
C ARG A 1036 -8.26 44.76 52.65
N ARG A 1037 -9.02 45.75 53.13
CA ARG A 1037 -10.09 45.56 54.11
C ARG A 1037 -11.42 45.30 53.41
N ALA A 1038 -12.34 44.56 54.04
CA ALA A 1038 -13.64 44.16 53.46
C ALA A 1038 -14.42 45.31 52.79
N ASN A 1039 -14.40 46.50 53.38
CA ASN A 1039 -15.16 47.68 52.91
C ASN A 1039 -14.35 48.64 52.01
N SER A 1040 -13.14 48.25 51.59
CA SER A 1040 -12.25 49.07 50.75
C SER A 1040 -12.01 48.40 49.40
N LYS A 1041 -12.15 49.16 48.31
CA LYS A 1041 -11.75 48.73 46.97
C LYS A 1041 -10.26 48.93 46.69
N GLU A 1042 -9.56 49.70 47.51
CA GLU A 1042 -8.14 50.01 47.35
C GLU A 1042 -7.24 49.12 48.21
N GLU A 1043 -6.15 48.63 47.61
CA GLU A 1043 -5.07 47.93 48.30
C GLU A 1043 -4.08 48.95 48.89
N LYS A 1044 -3.78 48.81 50.19
CA LYS A 1044 -2.78 49.64 50.87
C LYS A 1044 -1.43 48.89 50.93
N PRO A 1045 -0.32 49.48 50.46
CA PRO A 1045 0.99 48.85 50.53
C PRO A 1045 1.51 48.83 51.97
N ILE A 1046 2.09 47.70 52.38
CA ILE A 1046 2.78 47.53 53.67
C ILE A 1046 4.28 47.51 53.43
N TYR A 1047 4.72 46.63 52.52
CA TYR A 1047 6.11 46.45 52.15
C TYR A 1047 6.23 46.55 50.63
N THR A 1048 7.18 47.34 50.15
CA THR A 1048 7.42 47.53 48.71
C THR A 1048 8.89 47.33 48.38
N ASN A 1049 9.17 46.69 47.24
CA ASN A 1049 10.51 46.45 46.70
C ASN A 1049 11.47 45.74 47.68
N HIS A 1050 10.95 44.79 48.48
CA HIS A 1050 11.77 44.02 49.41
C HIS A 1050 12.36 42.77 48.75
N ASN A 1051 13.55 42.35 49.19
CA ASN A 1051 14.17 41.11 48.73
C ASN A 1051 13.46 39.87 49.33
N CYS A 1052 13.13 38.90 48.47
CA CYS A 1052 12.43 37.67 48.84
C CYS A 1052 13.35 36.56 49.41
N THR A 1053 14.67 36.78 49.50
CA THR A 1053 15.64 35.72 49.88
C THR A 1053 15.30 35.01 51.19
N THR A 1054 15.06 35.74 52.28
CA THR A 1054 14.40 35.24 53.49
C THR A 1054 13.81 36.42 54.25
N PHE A 1055 12.48 36.47 54.35
CA PHE A 1055 11.77 37.55 55.01
C PHE A 1055 10.73 37.00 55.99
N LYS A 1056 10.63 37.65 57.16
CA LYS A 1056 9.63 37.35 58.19
C LYS A 1056 9.05 38.65 58.71
N SER A 1057 7.73 38.69 58.91
CA SER A 1057 7.06 39.82 59.55
C SER A 1057 5.86 39.33 60.37
N ARG A 1058 5.49 40.10 61.40
CA ARG A 1058 4.33 39.83 62.26
C ARG A 1058 3.31 40.93 62.08
N PHE A 1059 2.09 40.57 61.69
CA PHE A 1059 0.96 41.48 61.54
C PHE A 1059 0.07 41.40 62.78
N THR A 1060 -0.04 42.51 63.52
CA THR A 1060 -0.76 42.53 64.80
C THR A 1060 -2.27 42.66 64.62
N LYS A 1061 -3.06 41.96 65.45
CA LYS A 1061 -4.52 42.03 65.37
C LYS A 1061 -5.09 43.43 65.62
N SER A 1062 -4.42 44.22 66.46
CA SER A 1062 -4.81 45.60 66.79
C SER A 1062 -4.74 46.55 65.60
N GLU A 1063 -3.82 46.30 64.67
CA GLU A 1063 -3.57 47.19 63.53
C GLU A 1063 -4.37 46.76 62.28
N TYR A 1064 -4.53 45.45 62.10
CA TYR A 1064 -5.05 44.88 60.85
C TYR A 1064 -6.43 44.25 60.95
N SER A 1065 -7.00 44.03 62.15
CA SER A 1065 -8.36 43.50 62.36
C SER A 1065 -8.67 42.22 61.56
N PHE A 1066 -8.38 41.06 62.14
CA PHE A 1066 -8.62 39.74 61.53
C PHE A 1066 -9.99 39.17 61.89
N GLY A 1067 -10.48 38.20 61.12
CA GLY A 1067 -11.79 37.58 61.36
C GLY A 1067 -12.69 37.56 60.12
N ILE A 1068 -13.89 36.99 60.29
CA ILE A 1068 -14.94 36.91 59.27
C ILE A 1068 -16.17 37.59 59.84
N GLU A 1069 -16.75 38.52 59.09
CA GLU A 1069 -18.00 39.23 59.42
C GLU A 1069 -18.87 39.25 58.15
N ASP A 1070 -20.16 38.91 58.26
CA ASP A 1070 -21.10 38.82 57.14
C ASP A 1070 -20.60 38.01 55.91
N ASN A 1071 -19.98 36.85 56.15
CA ASN A 1071 -19.35 35.99 55.13
C ASN A 1071 -18.21 36.65 54.32
N ALA A 1072 -17.68 37.79 54.75
CA ALA A 1072 -16.49 38.43 54.18
C ALA A 1072 -15.34 38.44 55.19
N THR A 1073 -14.11 38.21 54.72
CA THR A 1073 -12.91 38.33 55.55
C THR A 1073 -12.58 39.80 55.77
N LEU A 1074 -12.31 40.18 57.03
CA LEU A 1074 -12.10 41.58 57.40
C LEU A 1074 -10.87 42.20 56.75
N THR A 1075 -9.78 41.43 56.64
CA THR A 1075 -8.52 41.84 55.99
C THR A 1075 -7.92 40.70 55.18
N THR A 1076 -7.56 40.98 53.93
CA THR A 1076 -6.83 40.08 53.04
C THR A 1076 -5.46 40.67 52.73
N PHE A 1077 -4.40 39.87 52.91
CA PHE A 1077 -3.05 40.20 52.47
C PHE A 1077 -2.81 39.66 51.07
N TYR A 1078 -2.16 40.47 50.23
CA TYR A 1078 -1.69 40.08 48.91
C TYR A 1078 -0.17 40.16 48.87
N VAL A 1079 0.45 39.10 48.36
CA VAL A 1079 1.90 38.99 48.24
C VAL A 1079 2.23 38.83 46.76
N TYR A 1080 2.97 39.80 46.22
CA TYR A 1080 3.42 39.82 44.83
C TYR A 1080 4.90 39.50 44.80
N VAL A 1081 5.31 38.38 44.21
CA VAL A 1081 6.73 38.03 44.01
C VAL A 1081 7.07 38.20 42.54
N TYR A 1082 8.07 39.01 42.22
CA TYR A 1082 8.41 39.41 40.85
C TYR A 1082 9.91 39.64 40.65
N ASP A 1083 10.32 39.96 39.42
CA ASP A 1083 11.71 40.23 39.03
C ASP A 1083 12.63 39.03 39.27
N PHE A 1084 12.17 37.84 38.85
CA PHE A 1084 12.94 36.60 38.90
C PHE A 1084 12.99 35.93 37.52
N GLN A 1085 13.97 35.04 37.33
CA GLN A 1085 14.01 34.11 36.22
C GLN A 1085 14.13 32.67 36.76
N PRO A 1086 13.26 31.74 36.31
CA PRO A 1086 13.37 30.31 36.59
C PRO A 1086 14.74 29.73 36.17
N PRO A 1087 15.28 28.72 36.88
CA PRO A 1087 14.64 27.93 37.94
C PRO A 1087 14.60 28.65 39.29
N LEU A 1088 13.44 28.61 39.96
CA LEU A 1088 13.19 29.20 41.27
C LEU A 1088 12.33 28.27 42.12
N TRP A 1089 12.61 28.16 43.42
CA TRP A 1089 11.64 27.68 44.39
C TRP A 1089 11.29 28.76 45.43
N ILE A 1090 10.04 28.79 45.86
CA ILE A 1090 9.51 29.74 46.84
C ILE A 1090 8.84 28.94 47.95
N GLN A 1091 9.26 29.18 49.19
CA GLN A 1091 8.60 28.67 50.39
C GLN A 1091 7.89 29.81 51.10
N ILE A 1092 6.59 29.69 51.35
CA ILE A 1092 5.75 30.77 51.89
C ILE A 1092 4.72 30.24 52.90
N SER A 1093 4.47 30.99 53.98
CA SER A 1093 3.47 30.64 54.99
C SER A 1093 2.88 31.86 55.70
N PHE A 1094 1.62 31.72 56.10
CA PHE A 1094 0.95 32.55 57.10
C PHE A 1094 0.52 31.65 58.26
N SER A 1095 0.76 32.06 59.51
CA SER A 1095 0.36 31.28 60.69
C SER A 1095 -0.26 32.14 61.78
N GLN A 1096 -1.33 31.65 62.40
CA GLN A 1096 -1.98 32.20 63.59
C GLN A 1096 -1.95 31.15 64.71
N TYR A 1097 -0.75 30.91 65.25
CA TYR A 1097 -0.58 30.11 66.45
C TYR A 1097 -0.69 31.00 67.69
N PRO A 1098 -1.49 30.62 68.71
CA PRO A 1098 -1.35 31.24 70.02
C PRO A 1098 0.05 30.93 70.55
N LYS A 1099 0.70 31.89 71.25
CA LYS A 1099 2.01 31.67 71.85
C LYS A 1099 1.99 30.36 72.65
N LEU A 1100 2.70 29.34 72.17
CA LEU A 1100 2.99 28.14 72.96
C LEU A 1100 3.70 28.60 74.23
N ASN A 1101 3.03 28.46 75.37
CA ASN A 1101 3.68 28.57 76.66
C ASN A 1101 4.62 27.37 76.77
N LEU A 1102 5.91 27.56 76.45
CA LEU A 1102 6.94 26.52 76.51
C LEU A 1102 6.95 25.84 77.89
N GLN A 1103 6.60 26.56 78.95
CA GLN A 1103 6.47 26.01 80.30
C GLN A 1103 5.33 24.98 80.40
N GLN A 1104 4.21 25.18 79.70
CA GLN A 1104 3.06 24.27 79.71
C GLN A 1104 3.26 23.08 78.75
N PHE A 1105 4.02 23.25 77.67
CA PHE A 1105 4.44 22.17 76.78
C PHE A 1105 5.41 21.20 77.48
N PHE A 1106 6.39 21.73 78.24
CA PHE A 1106 7.29 20.91 79.05
C PHE A 1106 6.57 20.26 80.25
N ILE A 1107 5.67 20.94 80.96
CA ILE A 1107 4.91 20.34 82.08
C ILE A 1107 4.04 19.16 81.61
N THR A 1108 3.35 19.29 80.47
CA THR A 1108 2.44 18.24 79.96
C THR A 1108 3.18 17.00 79.45
N PHE A 1109 4.39 17.16 78.89
CA PHE A 1109 5.22 16.03 78.44
C PHE A 1109 6.11 15.44 79.54
N SER A 1110 6.37 16.16 80.63
CA SER A 1110 7.16 15.65 81.77
C SER A 1110 6.34 14.84 82.78
N THR A 1111 5.01 14.98 82.80
CA THR A 1111 4.12 14.23 83.71
C THR A 1111 3.56 12.92 83.13
N LEU A 1112 3.92 12.55 81.91
CA LEU A 1112 3.53 11.27 81.26
C LEU A 1112 4.71 10.28 81.12
N GLY A 1113 5.83 10.56 81.78
CA GLY A 1113 7.03 9.72 81.73
C GLY A 1113 7.75 9.65 83.07
N VAL A 1114 7.06 9.19 84.12
CA VAL A 1114 7.50 8.34 85.26
C VAL A 1114 6.29 8.24 86.21
N GLY A 1115 5.61 7.09 86.22
CA GLY A 1115 4.42 6.81 87.05
C GLY A 1115 3.43 5.91 86.34
#